data_AF-A0A9N8ZT64-F1
#
_entry.id   AF-A0A9N8ZT64-F1
#
_cell.length_a   1.000
_cell.length_b   1.000
_cell.length_c   1.000
_cell.angle_alpha   90.00
_cell.angle_beta   90.00
_cell.angle_gamma   90.00
#
_symmetry.space_group_name_H-M   'P 1'
#
loop_
_entity.id
_entity.type
_entity.pdbx_description
1 polymer ?
#
loop_
_entity_poly.entity_id
_entity_poly.type
_entity_poly.pdbx_seq_one_letter_code
_entity_poly.pdbx_strand_id
1 'polypeptide(L)'
;MDMGKAKMLIDGKNFRVIQCNCWSSDERIQECDVSGIDVQVLSTVPVMFAYSAKPQHTLELARYLNDHIAQVCDKNPKRFIGLATLPMQSPDLAIQELKRCINELGLFGVQIGSHINDWNLDAPELNPFWKACEELNVAVFVHPWGMQTNGRMEKYWYPWLIGMPCETTVAMCSVIFGGVLERHPKLKISFAHGGGSFPGTLGRIVHGFNVRPDLFHDEDTLQFIIKKFGIDKVMLGSDYPFPLGEHHPGQMIEQSEWLSDEDKEKLLTEYKKAQEEWVTGHTGGSMLEINSVVGVILTSYMLWAATIKYSNMFNKNGKIINLVLEFIILILPNILACTLLSNHTFLLNLFLISISTGLIYTSSSSNSPNSPVDKKKKRRKWDKDSDDDANLEELLIKEKLDNVDEKENYSKLNRKPFLSAYRSSMIILTCIAILAVDFPVFPRRFAKVETFGTSLVKFLYISFFRSFVFSSGIVSARPFLKRPENRFKPFKGQLFQSVKQSLPILLLGFIRLIMVKAEYGKHWNFFFTLGLLPIFVTICRAIQKYVRFSIVGLGIAILYQIALSFYGLQDYIHDSPRTTNLISANKEGIFSFWGYLTIFLFALDIGHYILPLDPYYTIRSALELGFFSNYWKKKNVKEEDEKRVVPIIMDAINFNGLATLLWSKGLRFKL
;
A
#
# COMPACT_ATOMS: atom_id res chain seq x y z
N MET A 1 -70.82 -0.91 -13.28
CA MET A 1 -69.73 -0.34 -12.46
C MET A 1 -69.35 -1.41 -11.46
N ASP A 2 -68.13 -1.96 -11.53
CA ASP A 2 -67.65 -2.90 -10.51
C ASP A 2 -67.70 -2.20 -9.15
N MET A 3 -68.51 -2.71 -8.19
CA MET A 3 -68.86 -2.06 -6.92
C MET A 3 -67.70 -1.90 -5.89
N GLY A 4 -66.45 -1.84 -6.35
CA GLY A 4 -65.29 -1.67 -5.48
C GLY A 4 -64.02 -1.16 -6.18
N LYS A 5 -64.09 -0.73 -7.44
CA LYS A 5 -62.93 -0.20 -8.18
C LYS A 5 -63.26 1.14 -8.83
N ALA A 6 -62.36 2.11 -8.71
CA ALA A 6 -62.43 3.39 -9.39
C ALA A 6 -61.16 3.63 -10.22
N LYS A 7 -61.26 4.48 -11.23
CA LYS A 7 -60.11 4.90 -12.05
C LYS A 7 -59.73 6.33 -11.66
N MET A 8 -58.50 6.50 -11.20
CA MET A 8 -57.87 7.80 -11.04
C MET A 8 -57.37 8.27 -12.40
N LEU A 9 -57.81 9.45 -12.83
CA LEU A 9 -57.53 10.01 -14.15
C LEU A 9 -56.64 11.25 -14.04
N ILE A 10 -55.76 11.44 -15.02
CA ILE A 10 -54.99 12.68 -15.22
C ILE A 10 -55.19 13.07 -16.68
N ASP A 11 -55.67 14.29 -16.94
CA ASP A 11 -55.95 14.82 -18.28
C ASP A 11 -56.78 13.83 -19.16
N GLY A 12 -57.79 13.21 -18.55
CA GLY A 12 -58.66 12.22 -19.19
C GLY A 12 -58.03 10.85 -19.42
N LYS A 13 -56.74 10.65 -19.10
CA LYS A 13 -56.03 9.37 -19.22
C LYS A 13 -56.05 8.61 -17.90
N ASN A 14 -56.16 7.28 -17.99
CA ASN A 14 -56.14 6.41 -16.82
C ASN A 14 -54.73 6.40 -16.20
N PHE A 15 -54.62 6.90 -14.98
CA PHE A 15 -53.37 6.90 -14.22
C PHE A 15 -53.24 5.66 -13.33
N ARG A 16 -54.27 5.35 -12.54
CA ARG A 16 -54.27 4.16 -11.65
C ARG A 16 -55.69 3.67 -11.39
N VAL A 17 -55.88 2.35 -11.38
CA VAL A 17 -57.09 1.72 -10.85
C VAL A 17 -56.92 1.55 -9.34
N ILE A 18 -57.84 2.11 -8.58
CA ILE A 18 -57.87 2.09 -7.11
C ILE A 18 -59.06 1.27 -6.62
N GLN A 19 -58.95 0.70 -5.42
CA GLN A 19 -60.03 -0.04 -4.75
C GLN A 19 -60.75 0.84 -3.72
N CYS A 20 -61.93 0.42 -3.26
CA CYS A 20 -62.78 1.18 -2.35
C CYS A 20 -62.09 1.62 -1.06
N ASN A 21 -61.14 0.84 -0.54
CA ASN A 21 -60.31 1.21 0.61
C ASN A 21 -59.48 2.49 0.42
N CYS A 22 -59.34 2.99 -0.82
CA CYS A 22 -58.66 4.25 -1.11
C CYS A 22 -59.52 5.50 -0.82
N TRP A 23 -60.86 5.38 -0.74
CA TRP A 23 -61.77 6.52 -0.50
C TRP A 23 -62.85 6.25 0.57
N SER A 24 -63.19 5.00 0.84
CA SER A 24 -64.17 4.62 1.87
C SER A 24 -63.49 4.52 3.24
N SER A 25 -63.88 5.37 4.19
CA SER A 25 -63.37 5.30 5.57
C SER A 25 -63.78 4.01 6.27
N ASP A 26 -65.00 3.52 5.99
CA ASP A 26 -65.58 2.39 6.71
C ASP A 26 -64.90 1.07 6.32
N GLU A 27 -64.62 0.90 5.02
CA GLU A 27 -63.84 -0.24 4.52
C GLU A 27 -62.44 -0.24 5.13
N ARG A 28 -61.82 0.94 5.19
CA ARG A 28 -60.47 1.11 5.71
C ARG A 28 -60.38 0.83 7.21
N ILE A 29 -61.43 1.15 7.97
CA ILE A 29 -61.55 0.78 9.40
C ILE A 29 -61.63 -0.73 9.56
N GLN A 30 -62.45 -1.42 8.76
CA GLN A 30 -62.55 -2.88 8.81
C GLN A 30 -61.21 -3.56 8.49
N GLU A 31 -60.48 -3.07 7.47
CA GLU A 31 -59.13 -3.57 7.16
C GLU A 31 -58.13 -3.31 8.30
N CYS A 32 -58.21 -2.14 8.95
CA CYS A 32 -57.39 -1.83 10.13
C CYS A 32 -57.71 -2.77 11.30
N ASP A 33 -58.98 -3.08 11.56
CA ASP A 33 -59.40 -4.00 12.63
C ASP A 33 -58.86 -5.41 12.38
N VAL A 34 -58.94 -5.89 11.15
CA VAL A 34 -58.38 -7.20 10.75
C VAL A 34 -56.86 -7.22 10.90
N SER A 35 -56.18 -6.11 10.63
CA SER A 35 -54.72 -6.00 10.68
C SER A 35 -54.17 -5.61 12.06
N GLY A 36 -55.03 -5.35 13.05
CA GLY A 36 -54.64 -4.90 14.39
C GLY A 36 -54.07 -3.47 14.43
N ILE A 37 -54.51 -2.58 13.54
CA ILE A 37 -54.09 -1.18 13.49
C ILE A 37 -55.10 -0.30 14.25
N ASP A 38 -54.65 0.24 15.38
CA ASP A 38 -55.48 1.10 16.24
C ASP A 38 -55.74 2.47 15.62
N VAL A 39 -54.68 3.14 15.15
CA VAL A 39 -54.73 4.51 14.60
C VAL A 39 -53.93 4.58 13.29
N GLN A 40 -54.52 5.20 12.27
CA GLN A 40 -53.85 5.45 11.00
C GLN A 40 -53.73 6.96 10.73
N VAL A 41 -52.56 7.39 10.28
CA VAL A 41 -52.32 8.77 9.85
C VAL A 41 -52.66 8.89 8.37
N LEU A 42 -53.65 9.72 8.05
CA LEU A 42 -54.18 9.96 6.71
C LEU A 42 -53.45 11.11 6.04
N SER A 43 -53.18 10.95 4.75
CA SER A 43 -52.61 11.98 3.89
C SER A 43 -53.08 11.76 2.46
N THR A 44 -52.91 12.74 1.58
CA THR A 44 -53.35 12.63 0.19
C THR A 44 -52.43 11.73 -0.63
N VAL A 45 -52.88 11.31 -1.81
CA VAL A 45 -52.01 10.59 -2.75
C VAL A 45 -51.05 11.60 -3.40
N PRO A 46 -49.74 11.34 -3.48
CA PRO A 46 -48.74 12.32 -3.95
C PRO A 46 -49.00 12.96 -5.33
N VAL A 47 -49.69 12.25 -6.22
CA VAL A 47 -50.10 12.79 -7.52
C VAL A 47 -50.97 14.05 -7.39
N MET A 48 -51.66 14.21 -6.27
CA MET A 48 -52.54 15.34 -5.96
C MET A 48 -51.79 16.55 -5.39
N PHE A 49 -50.46 16.47 -5.19
CA PHE A 49 -49.67 17.64 -4.77
C PHE A 49 -49.74 18.79 -5.79
N ALA A 50 -49.78 18.46 -7.09
CA ALA A 50 -50.00 19.41 -8.17
C ALA A 50 -49.12 20.70 -8.13
N TYR A 51 -47.85 20.57 -7.73
CA TYR A 51 -46.92 21.71 -7.61
C TYR A 51 -46.60 22.39 -8.96
N SER A 52 -46.84 21.69 -10.07
CA SER A 52 -46.70 22.23 -11.42
C SER A 52 -47.86 23.13 -11.87
N ALA A 53 -48.97 23.16 -11.13
CA ALA A 53 -50.12 24.00 -11.44
C ALA A 53 -49.94 25.43 -10.90
N LYS A 54 -50.84 26.34 -11.32
CA LYS A 54 -50.87 27.71 -10.80
C LYS A 54 -51.09 27.69 -9.28
N PRO A 55 -50.35 28.49 -8.49
CA PRO A 55 -50.42 28.45 -7.02
C PRO A 55 -51.83 28.53 -6.45
N GLN A 56 -52.67 29.41 -7.01
CA GLN A 56 -54.05 29.59 -6.57
C GLN A 56 -54.92 28.35 -6.80
N HIS A 57 -54.73 27.65 -7.93
CA HIS A 57 -55.47 26.42 -8.22
C HIS A 57 -54.99 25.27 -7.33
N THR A 58 -53.69 25.19 -7.05
CA THR A 58 -53.15 24.22 -6.08
C THR A 58 -53.69 24.50 -4.68
N LEU A 59 -53.86 25.77 -4.28
CA LEU A 59 -54.49 26.14 -3.02
C LEU A 59 -55.96 25.71 -2.95
N GLU A 60 -56.75 25.94 -4.01
CA GLU A 60 -58.14 25.49 -4.08
C GLU A 60 -58.25 23.96 -3.93
N LEU A 61 -57.39 23.23 -4.63
CA LEU A 61 -57.30 21.77 -4.52
C LEU A 61 -56.87 21.34 -3.10
N ALA A 62 -55.83 21.97 -2.55
CA ALA A 62 -55.32 21.66 -1.21
C ALA A 62 -56.42 21.86 -0.17
N ARG A 63 -57.15 22.98 -0.21
CA ARG A 63 -58.28 23.24 0.70
C ARG A 63 -59.34 22.15 0.62
N TYR A 64 -59.75 21.77 -0.58
CA TYR A 64 -60.73 20.70 -0.78
C TYR A 64 -60.27 19.37 -0.18
N LEU A 65 -59.01 18.99 -0.44
CA LEU A 65 -58.43 17.75 0.09
C LEU A 65 -58.28 17.77 1.61
N ASN A 66 -57.84 18.90 2.17
CA ASN A 66 -57.65 19.09 3.60
C ASN A 66 -58.98 19.07 4.34
N ASP A 67 -60.01 19.74 3.82
CA ASP A 67 -61.37 19.74 4.37
C ASP A 67 -61.95 18.31 4.34
N HIS A 68 -61.73 17.56 3.26
CA HIS A 68 -62.15 16.16 3.18
C HIS A 68 -61.42 15.26 4.18
N ILE A 69 -60.10 15.38 4.32
CA ILE A 69 -59.33 14.63 5.32
C ILE A 69 -59.81 14.96 6.74
N ALA A 70 -60.01 16.24 7.05
CA ALA A 70 -60.52 16.68 8.34
C ALA A 70 -61.90 16.07 8.63
N GLN A 71 -62.83 16.11 7.67
CA GLN A 71 -64.15 15.48 7.80
C GLN A 71 -64.07 13.96 8.06
N VAL A 72 -63.14 13.26 7.42
CA VAL A 72 -62.94 11.82 7.65
C VAL A 72 -62.37 11.55 9.04
N CYS A 73 -61.42 12.38 9.50
CA CYS A 73 -60.87 12.33 10.85
C CYS A 73 -61.94 12.62 11.91
N ASP A 74 -62.77 13.65 11.72
CA ASP A 74 -63.83 14.04 12.65
C ASP A 74 -64.92 12.98 12.81
N LYS A 75 -65.21 12.22 11.74
CA LYS A 75 -66.13 11.07 11.82
C LYS A 75 -65.57 9.94 12.67
N ASN A 76 -64.25 9.76 12.70
CA ASN A 76 -63.58 8.65 13.38
C ASN A 76 -62.32 9.10 14.13
N PRO A 77 -62.43 10.01 15.12
CA PRO A 77 -61.29 10.74 15.69
C PRO A 77 -60.37 9.86 16.54
N LYS A 78 -60.88 8.69 16.98
CA LYS A 78 -60.07 7.68 17.68
C LYS A 78 -59.28 6.77 16.74
N ARG A 79 -59.58 6.77 15.44
CA ARG A 79 -59.00 5.86 14.44
C ARG A 79 -58.12 6.59 13.44
N PHE A 80 -58.40 7.87 13.17
CA PHE A 80 -57.68 8.63 12.14
C PHE A 80 -57.14 9.95 12.65
N ILE A 81 -55.92 10.26 12.21
CA ILE A 81 -55.26 11.57 12.37
C ILE A 81 -54.88 12.05 10.97
N GLY A 82 -55.02 13.33 10.65
CA GLY A 82 -54.76 13.84 9.29
C GLY A 82 -53.48 14.66 9.17
N LEU A 83 -52.84 14.56 8.00
CA LEU A 83 -51.78 15.45 7.52
C LEU A 83 -52.30 16.26 6.34
N ALA A 84 -52.09 17.57 6.38
CA ALA A 84 -52.50 18.47 5.31
C ALA A 84 -51.55 18.40 4.10
N THR A 85 -52.07 18.73 2.92
CA THR A 85 -51.26 19.06 1.73
C THR A 85 -51.29 20.57 1.50
N LEU A 86 -50.24 21.12 0.87
CA LEU A 86 -50.03 22.56 0.76
C LEU A 86 -49.59 22.97 -0.66
N PRO A 87 -49.90 24.21 -1.11
CA PRO A 87 -49.39 24.76 -2.38
C PRO A 87 -47.92 25.21 -2.26
N MET A 88 -47.01 24.25 -2.14
CA MET A 88 -45.60 24.48 -1.78
C MET A 88 -44.81 25.35 -2.77
N GLN A 89 -45.25 25.47 -4.02
CA GLN A 89 -44.63 26.37 -5.00
C GLN A 89 -44.85 27.86 -4.68
N SER A 90 -45.70 28.18 -3.71
CA SER A 90 -45.88 29.52 -3.16
C SER A 90 -45.81 29.46 -1.63
N PRO A 91 -44.64 29.75 -1.02
CA PRO A 91 -44.44 29.68 0.43
C PRO A 91 -45.46 30.48 1.24
N ASP A 92 -45.85 31.67 0.75
CA ASP A 92 -46.85 32.51 1.42
C ASP A 92 -48.23 31.82 1.51
N LEU A 93 -48.71 31.25 0.41
CA LEU A 93 -49.97 30.51 0.38
C LEU A 93 -49.86 29.20 1.17
N ALA A 94 -48.72 28.52 1.11
CA ALA A 94 -48.45 27.32 1.88
C ALA A 94 -48.52 27.58 3.38
N ILE A 95 -47.96 28.69 3.86
CA ILE A 95 -47.99 29.08 5.28
C ILE A 95 -49.41 29.48 5.71
N GLN A 96 -50.17 30.18 4.84
CA GLN A 96 -51.57 30.51 5.12
C GLN A 96 -52.42 29.25 5.29
N GLU A 97 -52.32 28.31 4.35
CA GLU A 97 -53.07 27.06 4.41
C GLU A 97 -52.59 26.16 5.56
N LEU A 98 -51.30 26.14 5.86
CA LEU A 98 -50.75 25.46 7.03
C LEU A 98 -51.42 25.97 8.31
N LYS A 99 -51.47 27.29 8.52
CA LYS A 99 -52.10 27.89 9.71
C LYS A 99 -53.58 27.52 9.80
N ARG A 100 -54.31 27.53 8.69
CA ARG A 100 -55.73 27.11 8.64
C ARG A 100 -55.88 25.64 9.04
N CYS A 101 -55.08 24.76 8.45
CA CYS A 101 -55.15 23.32 8.70
C CYS A 101 -54.90 22.94 10.16
N ILE A 102 -53.93 23.61 10.80
CA ILE A 102 -53.58 23.31 12.19
C ILE A 102 -54.56 23.97 13.16
N ASN A 103 -54.90 25.24 12.96
CA ASN A 103 -55.69 26.01 13.94
C ASN A 103 -57.21 25.82 13.79
N GLU A 104 -57.70 25.60 12.57
CA GLU A 104 -59.15 25.52 12.30
C GLU A 104 -59.61 24.08 12.06
N LEU A 105 -58.81 23.27 11.34
CA LEU A 105 -59.19 21.89 11.00
C LEU A 105 -58.65 20.84 11.99
N GLY A 106 -57.78 21.21 12.93
CA GLY A 106 -57.22 20.28 13.92
C GLY A 106 -56.32 19.19 13.33
N LEU A 107 -55.73 19.42 12.15
CA LEU A 107 -54.75 18.50 11.57
C LEU A 107 -53.43 18.58 12.35
N PHE A 108 -52.69 17.48 12.43
CA PHE A 108 -51.51 17.36 13.31
C PHE A 108 -50.17 17.57 12.60
N GLY A 109 -50.20 17.76 11.28
CA GLY A 109 -49.01 17.89 10.48
C GLY A 109 -49.31 18.07 9.01
N VAL A 110 -48.27 17.96 8.20
CA VAL A 110 -48.33 18.13 6.75
C VAL A 110 -47.55 17.05 6.02
N GLN A 111 -48.02 16.71 4.82
CA GLN A 111 -47.30 15.88 3.88
C GLN A 111 -46.85 16.74 2.69
N ILE A 112 -45.56 16.67 2.36
CA ILE A 112 -44.96 17.39 1.23
C ILE A 112 -44.17 16.43 0.31
N GLY A 113 -43.89 16.87 -0.91
CA GLY A 113 -43.01 16.15 -1.84
C GLY A 113 -41.54 16.15 -1.42
N SER A 114 -40.73 15.27 -2.03
CA SER A 114 -39.26 15.26 -1.89
C SER A 114 -38.58 16.50 -2.47
N HIS A 115 -39.24 17.16 -3.43
CA HIS A 115 -38.85 18.42 -4.05
C HIS A 115 -40.10 19.18 -4.50
N ILE A 116 -39.96 20.48 -4.79
CA ILE A 116 -41.02 21.37 -5.27
C ILE A 116 -40.59 21.91 -6.63
N ASN A 117 -41.07 21.30 -7.72
CA ASN A 117 -40.57 21.61 -9.07
C ASN A 117 -39.03 21.49 -9.10
N ASP A 118 -38.32 22.58 -9.39
CA ASP A 118 -36.85 22.58 -9.44
C ASP A 118 -36.20 22.79 -8.05
N TRP A 119 -36.99 23.04 -7.00
CA TRP A 119 -36.49 23.31 -5.66
C TRP A 119 -36.32 22.04 -4.83
N ASN A 120 -35.09 21.81 -4.36
CA ASN A 120 -34.85 20.89 -3.27
C ASN A 120 -35.33 21.48 -1.93
N LEU A 121 -35.38 20.65 -0.90
CA LEU A 121 -35.90 21.04 0.42
C LEU A 121 -35.04 22.06 1.18
N ASP A 122 -33.82 22.32 0.72
CA ASP A 122 -32.92 23.37 1.21
C ASP A 122 -33.07 24.72 0.51
N ALA A 123 -33.93 24.81 -0.50
CA ALA A 123 -34.16 26.04 -1.24
C ALA A 123 -34.47 27.23 -0.30
N PRO A 124 -33.81 28.40 -0.46
CA PRO A 124 -34.01 29.55 0.41
C PRO A 124 -35.45 30.01 0.55
N GLU A 125 -36.24 29.83 -0.51
CA GLU A 125 -37.67 30.12 -0.60
C GLU A 125 -38.50 29.33 0.41
N LEU A 126 -38.03 28.15 0.84
CA LEU A 126 -38.72 27.29 1.82
C LEU A 126 -38.36 27.64 3.27
N ASN A 127 -37.38 28.52 3.53
CA ASN A 127 -37.02 28.91 4.90
C ASN A 127 -38.21 29.50 5.72
N PRO A 128 -39.06 30.37 5.16
CA PRO A 128 -40.25 30.85 5.87
C PRO A 128 -41.22 29.73 6.23
N PHE A 129 -41.34 28.72 5.37
CA PHE A 129 -42.18 27.54 5.60
C PHE A 129 -41.63 26.69 6.75
N TRP A 130 -40.33 26.40 6.76
CA TRP A 130 -39.68 25.64 7.84
C TRP A 130 -39.83 26.34 9.19
N LYS A 131 -39.65 27.66 9.22
CA LYS A 131 -39.88 28.49 10.40
C LYS A 131 -41.33 28.38 10.90
N ALA A 132 -42.31 28.50 10.00
CA ALA A 132 -43.72 28.38 10.36
C ALA A 132 -44.06 26.98 10.92
N CYS A 133 -43.48 25.92 10.36
CA CYS A 133 -43.65 24.56 10.86
C CYS A 133 -43.09 24.39 12.28
N GLU A 134 -41.91 24.96 12.55
CA GLU A 134 -41.29 24.93 13.87
C GLU A 134 -42.10 25.73 14.91
N GLU A 135 -42.56 26.93 14.57
CA GLU A 135 -43.37 27.79 15.43
C GLU A 135 -44.72 27.16 15.80
N LEU A 136 -45.35 26.47 14.83
CA LEU A 136 -46.62 25.77 15.03
C LEU A 136 -46.44 24.35 15.60
N ASN A 137 -45.19 23.89 15.80
CA ASN A 137 -44.86 22.56 16.33
C ASN A 137 -45.48 21.40 15.53
N VAL A 138 -45.51 21.52 14.20
CA VAL A 138 -46.18 20.57 13.30
C VAL A 138 -45.23 19.45 12.88
N ALA A 139 -45.77 18.26 12.65
CA ALA A 139 -45.04 17.18 12.03
C ALA A 139 -45.01 17.34 10.50
N VAL A 140 -43.84 17.21 9.88
CA VAL A 140 -43.66 17.23 8.42
C VAL A 140 -43.30 15.83 7.94
N PHE A 141 -44.13 15.25 7.07
CA PHE A 141 -43.88 13.98 6.42
C PHE A 141 -43.49 14.20 4.96
N VAL A 142 -42.26 13.83 4.60
CA VAL A 142 -41.72 13.96 3.24
C VAL A 142 -41.95 12.66 2.48
N HIS A 143 -42.74 12.75 1.42
CA HIS A 143 -43.03 11.62 0.53
C HIS A 143 -42.35 11.82 -0.83
N PRO A 144 -41.61 10.83 -1.36
CA PRO A 144 -40.98 10.97 -2.67
C PRO A 144 -42.03 11.08 -3.78
N TRP A 145 -41.85 12.07 -4.65
CA TRP A 145 -42.68 12.27 -5.83
C TRP A 145 -41.90 13.06 -6.88
N GLY A 146 -42.35 13.05 -8.14
CA GLY A 146 -41.66 13.75 -9.23
C GLY A 146 -40.40 13.06 -9.79
N MET A 147 -40.08 11.84 -9.35
CA MET A 147 -39.04 11.01 -9.94
C MET A 147 -39.16 10.81 -11.46
N GLN A 148 -38.03 10.60 -12.12
CA GLN A 148 -37.98 10.25 -13.54
C GLN A 148 -38.76 8.96 -13.84
N THR A 149 -39.70 9.05 -14.78
CA THR A 149 -40.55 7.92 -15.20
C THR A 149 -40.30 7.43 -16.63
N ASN A 150 -39.53 8.19 -17.41
CA ASN A 150 -39.28 7.94 -18.83
C ASN A 150 -37.89 7.32 -19.10
N GLY A 151 -37.65 6.95 -20.35
CA GLY A 151 -36.38 6.42 -20.82
C GLY A 151 -35.99 5.12 -20.11
N ARG A 152 -34.82 5.12 -19.45
CA ARG A 152 -34.31 3.93 -18.73
C ARG A 152 -35.21 3.48 -17.57
N MET A 153 -36.05 4.39 -17.07
CA MET A 153 -36.92 4.13 -15.92
C MET A 153 -38.30 3.58 -16.30
N GLU A 154 -38.62 3.39 -17.59
CA GLU A 154 -39.98 2.98 -18.00
C GLU A 154 -40.33 1.52 -17.65
N LYS A 155 -39.32 0.66 -17.54
CA LYS A 155 -39.53 -0.78 -17.37
C LYS A 155 -39.50 -1.20 -15.90
N TYR A 156 -40.08 -2.37 -15.64
CA TYR A 156 -39.94 -3.10 -14.38
C TYR A 156 -40.27 -2.31 -13.12
N TRP A 157 -41.10 -1.28 -13.23
CA TRP A 157 -41.50 -0.45 -12.10
C TRP A 157 -40.33 0.29 -11.42
N TYR A 158 -39.25 0.54 -12.16
CA TYR A 158 -38.06 1.27 -11.69
C TYR A 158 -38.33 2.64 -11.05
N PRO A 159 -39.31 3.45 -11.46
CA PRO A 159 -39.55 4.74 -10.80
C PRO A 159 -39.94 4.54 -9.33
N TRP A 160 -40.59 3.42 -8.99
CA TRP A 160 -40.95 3.09 -7.61
C TRP A 160 -39.85 2.32 -6.89
N LEU A 161 -39.21 1.35 -7.55
CA LEU A 161 -38.20 0.50 -6.90
C LEU A 161 -36.85 1.18 -6.72
N ILE A 162 -36.50 2.12 -7.60
CA ILE A 162 -35.22 2.82 -7.62
C ILE A 162 -35.43 4.33 -7.47
N GLY A 163 -36.36 4.90 -8.26
CA GLY A 163 -36.60 6.35 -8.28
C GLY A 163 -37.02 6.90 -6.92
N MET A 164 -38.06 6.34 -6.29
CA MET A 164 -38.55 6.82 -4.99
C MET A 164 -37.50 6.73 -3.87
N PRO A 165 -36.77 5.60 -3.67
CA PRO A 165 -35.68 5.55 -2.70
C PRO A 165 -34.56 6.58 -2.96
N CYS A 166 -34.21 6.82 -4.23
CA CYS A 166 -33.22 7.84 -4.60
C CYS A 166 -33.73 9.25 -4.28
N GLU A 167 -34.97 9.58 -4.64
CA GLU A 167 -35.61 10.88 -4.33
C GLU A 167 -35.62 11.17 -2.82
N THR A 168 -35.99 10.20 -1.99
CA THR A 168 -35.95 10.38 -0.54
C THR A 168 -34.53 10.62 -0.03
N THR A 169 -33.53 9.96 -0.62
CA THR A 169 -32.12 10.16 -0.24
C THR A 169 -31.64 11.57 -0.60
N VAL A 170 -32.02 12.07 -1.78
CA VAL A 170 -31.73 13.46 -2.21
C VAL A 170 -32.38 14.45 -1.24
N ALA A 171 -33.68 14.29 -0.94
CA ALA A 171 -34.38 15.17 -0.01
C ALA A 171 -33.74 15.20 1.39
N MET A 172 -33.33 14.05 1.93
CA MET A 172 -32.62 13.97 3.20
C MET A 172 -31.25 14.66 3.15
N CYS A 173 -30.47 14.42 2.09
CA CYS A 173 -29.18 15.07 1.89
C CYS A 173 -29.34 16.59 1.76
N SER A 174 -30.34 17.08 1.04
CA SER A 174 -30.67 18.50 0.94
C SER A 174 -30.99 19.11 2.30
N VAL A 175 -31.88 18.49 3.09
CA VAL A 175 -32.21 18.98 4.45
C VAL A 175 -30.98 19.05 5.35
N ILE A 176 -30.11 18.03 5.30
CA ILE A 176 -28.90 17.94 6.13
C ILE A 176 -27.83 18.93 5.65
N PHE A 177 -27.42 18.86 4.39
CA PHE A 177 -26.34 19.69 3.85
C PHE A 177 -26.75 21.15 3.69
N GLY A 178 -28.02 21.40 3.41
CA GLY A 178 -28.61 22.72 3.37
C GLY A 178 -28.76 23.35 4.75
N GLY A 179 -28.46 22.66 5.85
CA GLY A 179 -28.46 23.22 7.19
C GLY A 179 -29.86 23.50 7.77
N VAL A 180 -30.90 22.82 7.25
CA VAL A 180 -32.30 23.12 7.61
C VAL A 180 -32.56 22.78 9.08
N LEU A 181 -32.02 21.65 9.56
CA LEU A 181 -32.19 21.20 10.95
C LEU A 181 -31.35 22.05 11.93
N GLU A 182 -30.27 22.65 11.47
CA GLU A 182 -29.44 23.59 12.22
C GLU A 182 -30.15 24.94 12.40
N ARG A 183 -30.87 25.40 11.37
CA ARG A 183 -31.71 26.61 11.45
C ARG A 183 -32.98 26.38 12.27
N HIS A 184 -33.53 25.17 12.24
CA HIS A 184 -34.81 24.80 12.86
C HIS A 184 -34.68 23.54 13.74
N PRO A 185 -33.97 23.61 14.88
CA PRO A 185 -33.63 22.45 15.70
C PRO A 185 -34.83 21.76 16.38
N LYS A 186 -36.00 22.42 16.45
CA LYS A 186 -37.23 21.83 17.00
C LYS A 186 -38.15 21.25 15.93
N LEU A 187 -37.76 21.32 14.65
CA LEU A 187 -38.55 20.79 13.55
C LEU A 187 -38.72 19.26 13.67
N LYS A 188 -39.96 18.79 13.51
CA LYS A 188 -40.30 17.36 13.50
C LYS A 188 -40.48 16.89 12.07
N ILE A 189 -39.44 16.32 11.48
CA ILE A 189 -39.47 15.82 10.10
C ILE A 189 -39.35 14.30 10.05
N SER A 190 -40.10 13.66 9.15
CA SER A 190 -40.05 12.23 8.89
C SER A 190 -40.04 11.98 7.38
N PHE A 191 -39.31 10.94 6.95
CA PHE A 191 -39.13 10.59 5.54
C PHE A 191 -39.74 9.22 5.27
N ALA A 192 -40.43 9.08 4.13
CA ALA A 192 -41.05 7.83 3.72
C ALA A 192 -40.03 6.69 3.49
N HIS A 193 -40.53 5.46 3.45
CA HIS A 193 -39.78 4.26 3.03
C HIS A 193 -38.45 4.03 3.77
N GLY A 194 -38.39 4.36 5.07
CA GLY A 194 -37.18 4.17 5.89
C GLY A 194 -36.01 5.07 5.49
N GLY A 195 -36.28 6.20 4.83
CA GLY A 195 -35.23 7.08 4.29
C GLY A 195 -34.72 6.65 2.90
N GLY A 196 -35.44 5.76 2.21
CA GLY A 196 -35.06 5.30 0.88
C GLY A 196 -33.73 4.54 0.90
N SER A 197 -32.76 4.97 0.08
CA SER A 197 -31.41 4.39 0.09
C SER A 197 -30.46 5.02 1.12
N PHE A 198 -30.87 6.08 1.82
CA PHE A 198 -30.00 6.86 2.71
C PHE A 198 -29.27 6.00 3.76
N PRO A 199 -29.93 5.09 4.51
CA PRO A 199 -29.22 4.25 5.49
C PRO A 199 -28.17 3.35 4.85
N GLY A 200 -28.44 2.82 3.66
CA GLY A 200 -27.50 1.97 2.91
C GLY A 200 -26.31 2.75 2.35
N THR A 201 -26.48 4.04 2.06
CA THR A 201 -25.43 4.91 1.52
C THR A 201 -24.78 5.81 2.57
N LEU A 202 -25.22 5.78 3.83
CA LEU A 202 -24.79 6.70 4.88
C LEU A 202 -23.27 6.75 5.05
N GLY A 203 -22.60 5.59 5.07
CA GLY A 203 -21.14 5.53 5.19
C GLY A 203 -20.43 6.29 4.06
N ARG A 204 -20.97 6.23 2.84
CA ARG A 204 -20.46 6.98 1.68
C ARG A 204 -20.76 8.47 1.79
N ILE A 205 -21.96 8.83 2.22
CA ILE A 205 -22.40 10.23 2.37
C ILE A 205 -21.54 10.93 3.44
N VAL A 206 -21.34 10.31 4.61
CA VAL A 206 -20.51 10.84 5.70
C VAL A 206 -19.05 10.92 5.29
N HIS A 207 -18.52 9.88 4.62
CA HIS A 207 -17.16 9.94 4.10
C HIS A 207 -17.01 11.09 3.09
N GLY A 208 -17.96 11.23 2.16
CA GLY A 208 -18.02 12.32 1.20
C GLY A 208 -18.01 13.69 1.88
N PHE A 209 -18.87 13.92 2.86
CA PHE A 209 -18.90 15.17 3.64
C PHE A 209 -17.55 15.47 4.32
N ASN A 210 -16.92 14.46 4.93
CA ASN A 210 -15.67 14.64 5.66
C ASN A 210 -14.44 14.87 4.77
N VAL A 211 -14.40 14.23 3.60
CA VAL A 211 -13.27 14.33 2.66
C VAL A 211 -13.46 15.39 1.57
N ARG A 212 -14.70 15.86 1.42
CA ARG A 212 -15.09 16.89 0.46
C ARG A 212 -16.08 17.90 1.06
N PRO A 213 -15.65 18.75 2.02
CA PRO A 213 -16.46 19.90 2.45
C PRO A 213 -16.70 20.94 1.32
N ASP A 214 -16.04 20.76 0.17
CA ASP A 214 -16.06 21.57 -1.06
C ASP A 214 -17.03 21.05 -2.15
N LEU A 215 -17.80 19.97 -1.94
CA LEU A 215 -18.73 19.39 -2.94
C LEU A 215 -19.94 20.29 -3.32
N PHE A 216 -19.85 21.58 -3.05
CA PHE A 216 -20.70 22.62 -3.62
C PHE A 216 -20.02 23.10 -4.92
N HIS A 217 -20.50 22.65 -6.08
CA HIS A 217 -19.97 23.01 -7.40
C HIS A 217 -20.95 23.92 -8.12
N ASP A 218 -20.74 25.22 -7.95
CA ASP A 218 -21.46 26.27 -8.65
C ASP A 218 -20.51 27.46 -8.82
N GLU A 219 -20.71 28.25 -9.89
CA GLU A 219 -19.86 29.40 -10.18
C GLU A 219 -19.99 30.47 -9.09
N ASP A 220 -21.19 30.66 -8.53
CA ASP A 220 -21.41 31.54 -7.37
C ASP A 220 -20.75 30.97 -6.11
N THR A 221 -20.59 29.65 -6.04
CA THR A 221 -19.84 29.00 -4.96
C THR A 221 -18.34 29.18 -5.11
N LEU A 222 -17.78 29.07 -6.31
CA LEU A 222 -16.37 29.41 -6.56
C LEU A 222 -16.10 30.89 -6.24
N GLN A 223 -17.00 31.80 -6.66
CA GLN A 223 -16.96 33.21 -6.28
C GLN A 223 -17.05 33.41 -4.77
N PHE A 224 -17.95 32.70 -4.09
CA PHE A 224 -18.13 32.77 -2.65
C PHE A 224 -16.90 32.29 -1.89
N ILE A 225 -16.30 31.17 -2.30
CA ILE A 225 -15.09 30.61 -1.70
C ILE A 225 -13.91 31.56 -1.90
N ILE A 226 -13.70 32.08 -3.12
CA ILE A 226 -12.63 33.04 -3.41
C ILE A 226 -12.84 34.34 -2.61
N LYS A 227 -14.08 34.84 -2.52
CA LYS A 227 -14.43 36.01 -1.71
C LYS A 227 -14.22 35.79 -0.21
N LYS A 228 -14.43 34.57 0.29
CA LYS A 228 -14.36 34.25 1.72
C LYS A 228 -12.95 33.95 2.20
N PHE A 229 -12.17 33.23 1.38
CA PHE A 229 -10.86 32.71 1.76
C PHE A 229 -9.70 33.46 1.10
N GLY A 230 -9.97 34.25 0.06
CA GLY A 230 -8.96 34.88 -0.78
C GLY A 230 -8.48 33.93 -1.87
N ILE A 231 -8.19 34.47 -3.05
CA ILE A 231 -7.81 33.65 -4.21
C ILE A 231 -6.53 32.84 -3.98
N ASP A 232 -5.60 33.37 -3.18
CA ASP A 232 -4.34 32.72 -2.82
C ASP A 232 -4.50 31.50 -1.88
N LYS A 233 -5.74 31.10 -1.55
CA LYS A 233 -6.05 29.95 -0.68
C LYS A 233 -7.00 28.94 -1.32
N VAL A 234 -7.28 29.08 -2.60
CA VAL A 234 -8.21 28.22 -3.35
C VAL A 234 -7.42 27.52 -4.45
N MET A 235 -7.58 26.19 -4.57
CA MET A 235 -6.78 25.36 -5.48
C MET A 235 -7.69 24.50 -6.35
N LEU A 236 -7.32 24.30 -7.62
CA LEU A 236 -7.99 23.32 -8.49
C LEU A 236 -7.88 21.90 -7.92
N GLY A 237 -8.97 21.14 -7.97
CA GLY A 237 -8.98 19.72 -7.59
C GLY A 237 -9.92 18.94 -8.48
N SER A 238 -9.40 17.96 -9.21
CA SER A 238 -10.17 17.27 -10.27
C SER A 238 -10.71 15.89 -9.90
N ASP A 239 -10.28 15.30 -8.80
CA ASP A 239 -10.73 13.96 -8.33
C ASP A 239 -10.48 12.81 -9.35
N TYR A 240 -9.51 12.97 -10.25
CA TYR A 240 -9.02 11.91 -11.15
C TYR A 240 -8.27 10.81 -10.36
N PRO A 241 -8.38 9.49 -10.70
CA PRO A 241 -9.03 8.91 -11.87
C PRO A 241 -10.47 8.44 -11.64
N PHE A 242 -11.16 8.96 -10.63
CA PHE A 242 -12.51 8.51 -10.34
C PHE A 242 -13.50 9.09 -11.35
N PRO A 243 -14.53 8.32 -11.76
CA PRO A 243 -15.52 8.76 -12.75
C PRO A 243 -16.42 9.91 -12.28
N LEU A 244 -16.23 10.38 -11.05
CA LEU A 244 -16.92 11.53 -10.46
C LEU A 244 -16.08 12.82 -10.50
N GLY A 245 -14.84 12.72 -10.96
CA GLY A 245 -13.96 13.87 -11.14
C GLY A 245 -14.32 14.73 -12.34
N GLU A 246 -13.79 15.95 -12.36
CA GLU A 246 -13.92 16.87 -13.48
C GLU A 246 -13.29 16.19 -14.72
N HIS A 247 -14.12 15.89 -15.73
CA HIS A 247 -13.69 15.16 -16.92
C HIS A 247 -12.57 15.89 -17.68
N HIS A 248 -12.58 17.22 -17.64
CA HIS A 248 -11.54 18.11 -18.14
C HIS A 248 -11.07 19.00 -16.98
N PRO A 249 -10.08 18.57 -16.19
CA PRO A 249 -9.58 19.32 -15.03
C PRO A 249 -9.27 20.78 -15.37
N GLY A 250 -9.90 21.73 -14.67
CA GLY A 250 -9.70 23.17 -14.85
C GLY A 250 -10.64 23.84 -15.84
N GLN A 251 -11.51 23.09 -16.54
CA GLN A 251 -12.42 23.62 -17.54
C GLN A 251 -13.35 24.70 -16.97
N MET A 252 -13.86 24.52 -15.74
CA MET A 252 -14.71 25.52 -15.10
C MET A 252 -13.98 26.86 -14.89
N ILE A 253 -12.73 26.82 -14.43
CA ILE A 253 -11.91 28.02 -14.17
C ILE A 253 -11.58 28.73 -15.49
N GLU A 254 -11.28 27.97 -16.55
CA GLU A 254 -11.00 28.51 -17.88
C GLU A 254 -12.22 29.25 -18.46
N GLN A 255 -13.42 28.69 -18.25
CA GLN A 255 -14.68 29.20 -18.81
C GLN A 255 -15.31 30.36 -18.02
N SER A 256 -14.91 30.60 -16.77
CA SER A 256 -15.44 31.71 -15.96
C SER A 256 -15.03 33.08 -16.50
N GLU A 257 -15.98 33.87 -17.02
CA GLU A 257 -15.70 35.20 -17.61
C GLU A 257 -15.38 36.29 -16.57
N TRP A 258 -15.74 36.07 -15.30
CA TRP A 258 -15.55 37.03 -14.20
C TRP A 258 -14.17 36.95 -13.54
N LEU A 259 -13.39 35.89 -13.79
CA LEU A 259 -12.01 35.76 -13.31
C LEU A 259 -11.07 36.49 -14.28
N SER A 260 -10.14 37.29 -13.75
CA SER A 260 -9.08 37.87 -14.56
C SER A 260 -8.13 36.78 -15.08
N ASP A 261 -7.43 37.04 -16.20
CA ASP A 261 -6.47 36.07 -16.73
C ASP A 261 -5.35 35.74 -15.72
N GLU A 262 -4.96 36.70 -14.87
CA GLU A 262 -3.99 36.51 -13.77
C GLU A 262 -4.55 35.61 -12.65
N ASP A 263 -5.84 35.75 -12.33
CA ASP A 263 -6.53 34.94 -11.31
C ASP A 263 -6.79 33.51 -11.80
N LYS A 264 -7.15 33.35 -13.08
CA LYS A 264 -7.23 32.03 -13.73
C LYS A 264 -5.87 31.35 -13.71
N GLU A 265 -4.81 32.09 -14.05
CA GLU A 265 -3.46 31.57 -13.99
C GLU A 265 -3.08 31.15 -12.56
N LYS A 266 -3.43 31.91 -11.52
CA LYS A 266 -3.21 31.48 -10.13
C LYS A 266 -3.96 30.18 -9.79
N LEU A 267 -5.25 30.11 -10.06
CA LEU A 267 -6.09 28.95 -9.71
C LEU A 267 -5.70 27.67 -10.49
N LEU A 268 -5.31 27.80 -11.76
CA LEU A 268 -4.90 26.69 -12.63
C LEU A 268 -3.44 26.28 -12.41
N THR A 269 -2.57 27.25 -12.15
CA THR A 269 -1.12 27.04 -12.10
C THR A 269 -0.65 26.72 -10.70
N GLU A 270 -1.27 27.23 -9.62
CA GLU A 270 -0.89 26.85 -8.25
C GLU A 270 -1.20 25.40 -7.93
N TYR A 271 -2.19 24.73 -8.53
CA TYR A 271 -2.33 23.28 -8.32
C TYR A 271 -1.21 22.48 -8.98
N LYS A 272 -0.84 22.83 -10.23
CA LYS A 272 0.25 22.14 -10.92
C LYS A 272 1.59 22.48 -10.30
N LYS A 273 1.81 23.73 -9.91
CA LYS A 273 3.01 24.24 -9.24
C LYS A 273 3.05 23.88 -7.76
N ALA A 274 1.93 23.63 -7.08
CA ALA A 274 1.89 23.11 -5.70
C ALA A 274 1.88 21.58 -5.67
N GLN A 275 1.34 20.84 -6.64
CA GLN A 275 1.63 19.40 -6.80
C GLN A 275 3.08 19.20 -7.21
N GLU A 276 3.56 20.01 -8.14
CA GLU A 276 4.97 20.05 -8.50
C GLU A 276 5.79 20.57 -7.30
N GLU A 277 5.43 21.56 -6.48
CA GLU A 277 6.22 21.94 -5.28
C GLU A 277 6.06 20.97 -4.09
N TRP A 278 4.92 20.27 -3.98
CA TRP A 278 4.60 19.29 -2.92
C TRP A 278 5.26 17.92 -3.19
N VAL A 279 5.55 17.58 -4.45
CA VAL A 279 6.19 16.31 -4.83
C VAL A 279 7.54 16.50 -5.54
N THR A 280 7.74 17.59 -6.26
CA THR A 280 8.98 17.94 -6.98
C THR A 280 9.73 19.11 -6.34
N GLY A 281 10.88 18.80 -5.74
CA GLY A 281 11.73 19.80 -5.08
C GLY A 281 12.41 19.25 -3.82
N HIS A 282 11.89 18.18 -3.25
CA HIS A 282 12.62 17.41 -2.24
C HIS A 282 13.69 16.55 -2.90
N THR A 283 14.95 16.94 -2.70
CA THR A 283 16.13 16.11 -2.99
C THR A 283 16.31 14.95 -1.99
N GLY A 284 15.37 14.82 -1.03
CA GLY A 284 15.38 13.83 0.04
C GLY A 284 16.30 14.22 1.20
N GLY A 285 16.56 13.28 2.11
CA GLY A 285 17.54 13.46 3.20
C GLY A 285 18.98 13.28 2.71
N SER A 286 19.94 13.81 3.47
CA SER A 286 21.36 13.59 3.15
C SER A 286 21.74 12.10 3.28
N MET A 287 22.75 11.65 2.54
CA MET A 287 23.26 10.27 2.69
C MET A 287 23.73 9.97 4.12
N LEU A 288 24.27 10.96 4.82
CA LEU A 288 24.66 10.85 6.23
C LEU A 288 23.45 10.60 7.13
N GLU A 289 22.36 11.32 6.91
CA GLU A 289 21.12 11.14 7.65
C GLU A 289 20.53 9.74 7.40
N ILE A 290 20.46 9.30 6.14
CA ILE A 290 20.00 7.96 5.79
C ILE A 290 20.88 6.88 6.44
N ASN A 291 22.20 7.05 6.38
CA ASN A 291 23.14 6.14 7.03
C ASN A 291 22.96 6.13 8.56
N SER A 292 22.63 7.26 9.17
CA SER A 292 22.36 7.33 10.61
C SER A 292 21.10 6.56 11.01
N VAL A 293 20.03 6.64 10.20
CA VAL A 293 18.79 5.87 10.41
C VAL A 293 19.06 4.37 10.25
N VAL A 294 19.72 3.97 9.16
CA VAL A 294 20.06 2.57 8.89
C VAL A 294 21.05 2.02 9.93
N GLY A 295 21.93 2.86 10.47
CA GLY A 295 22.88 2.52 11.53
C GLY A 295 22.21 2.05 12.82
N VAL A 296 20.97 2.47 13.09
CA VAL A 296 20.20 2.05 14.28
C VAL A 296 20.00 0.54 14.31
N ILE A 297 19.86 -0.10 13.15
CA ILE A 297 19.81 -1.57 13.04
C ILE A 297 21.06 -2.20 13.66
N LEU A 298 22.24 -1.70 13.28
CA LEU A 298 23.51 -2.29 13.67
C LEU A 298 23.75 -2.09 15.17
N THR A 299 23.43 -0.91 15.68
CA THR A 299 23.57 -0.58 17.10
C THR A 299 22.54 -1.33 17.96
N SER A 300 21.29 -1.50 17.49
CA SER A 300 20.29 -2.39 18.10
C SER A 300 20.74 -3.85 18.13
N TYR A 301 21.30 -4.36 17.03
CA TYR A 301 21.81 -5.73 16.98
C TYR A 301 23.02 -5.92 17.90
N MET A 302 23.90 -4.93 17.98
CA MET A 302 25.02 -4.93 18.92
C MET A 302 24.54 -4.98 20.38
N LEU A 303 23.51 -4.20 20.72
CA LEU A 303 22.90 -4.21 22.06
C LEU A 303 22.27 -5.57 22.39
N TRP A 304 21.54 -6.16 21.45
CA TRP A 304 20.97 -7.50 21.60
C TRP A 304 22.06 -8.55 21.81
N ALA A 305 23.12 -8.53 21.00
CA ALA A 305 24.24 -9.47 21.12
C ALA A 305 25.00 -9.30 22.45
N ALA A 306 25.21 -8.06 22.89
CA ALA A 306 25.83 -7.76 24.18
C ALA A 306 24.95 -8.26 25.34
N THR A 307 23.64 -8.08 25.24
CA THR A 307 22.68 -8.49 26.27
C THR A 307 22.58 -10.01 26.38
N ILE A 308 22.53 -10.74 25.27
CA ILE A 308 22.55 -12.21 25.30
C ILE A 308 23.84 -12.76 25.90
N LYS A 309 24.99 -12.13 25.60
CA LYS A 309 26.30 -12.64 25.98
C LYS A 309 26.69 -12.28 27.42
N TYR A 310 26.37 -11.06 27.85
CA TYR A 310 26.88 -10.47 29.10
C TYR A 310 25.79 -10.23 30.14
N SER A 311 24.52 -10.43 29.80
CA SER A 311 23.41 -10.35 30.75
C SER A 311 22.64 -11.67 30.81
N ASN A 312 22.17 -12.03 32.00
CA ASN A 312 21.29 -13.19 32.21
C ASN A 312 19.81 -12.88 31.92
N MET A 313 19.51 -11.69 31.37
CA MET A 313 18.15 -11.17 31.20
C MET A 313 17.27 -12.06 30.31
N PHE A 314 17.82 -12.70 29.29
CA PHE A 314 17.07 -13.61 28.42
C PHE A 314 16.97 -15.04 28.98
N ASN A 315 17.89 -15.47 29.84
CA ASN A 315 17.92 -16.86 30.33
C ASN A 315 17.02 -17.10 31.55
N LYS A 316 16.62 -16.04 32.27
CA LYS A 316 15.81 -16.15 33.49
C LYS A 316 14.30 -15.98 33.28
N ASN A 317 13.87 -15.54 32.11
CA ASN A 317 12.49 -15.13 31.85
C ASN A 317 11.75 -16.11 30.92
N GLY A 318 10.42 -16.16 31.01
CA GLY A 318 9.58 -17.00 30.15
C GLY A 318 9.62 -16.58 28.67
N LYS A 319 9.28 -17.51 27.75
CA LYS A 319 9.36 -17.30 26.29
C LYS A 319 8.70 -16.00 25.79
N ILE A 320 7.57 -15.62 26.38
CA ILE A 320 6.81 -14.41 26.00
C ILE A 320 7.58 -13.13 26.38
N ILE A 321 8.18 -13.11 27.57
CA ILE A 321 8.94 -11.96 28.06
C ILE A 321 10.20 -11.77 27.19
N ASN A 322 10.87 -12.86 26.82
CA ASN A 322 12.00 -12.80 25.90
C ASN A 322 11.62 -12.22 24.55
N LEU A 323 10.48 -12.62 23.98
CA LEU A 323 9.97 -12.06 22.72
C LEU A 323 9.73 -10.55 22.82
N VAL A 324 9.12 -10.08 23.91
CA VAL A 324 8.87 -8.66 24.14
C VAL A 324 10.18 -7.89 24.29
N LEU A 325 11.15 -8.43 25.02
CA LEU A 325 12.47 -7.82 25.17
C LEU A 325 13.24 -7.77 23.84
N GLU A 326 13.18 -8.82 23.02
CA GLU A 326 13.75 -8.83 21.68
C GLU A 326 13.08 -7.78 20.78
N PHE A 327 11.77 -7.62 20.85
CA PHE A 327 11.04 -6.57 20.12
C PHE A 327 11.48 -5.17 20.55
N ILE A 328 11.60 -4.92 21.86
CA ILE A 328 12.02 -3.63 22.41
C ILE A 328 13.46 -3.28 22.01
N ILE A 329 14.35 -4.26 21.89
CA ILE A 329 15.75 -4.00 21.54
C ILE A 329 15.96 -3.92 20.02
N LEU A 330 15.31 -4.82 19.26
CA LEU A 330 15.56 -4.98 17.83
C LEU A 330 14.60 -4.19 16.93
N ILE A 331 13.34 -4.00 17.33
CA ILE A 331 12.30 -3.42 16.46
C ILE A 331 11.97 -1.99 16.85
N LEU A 332 11.70 -1.73 18.13
CA LEU A 332 11.28 -0.42 18.62
C LEU A 332 12.24 0.73 18.25
N PRO A 333 13.58 0.59 18.38
CA PRO A 333 14.49 1.68 18.04
C PRO A 333 14.45 2.02 16.54
N ASN A 334 14.24 1.02 15.69
CA ASN A 334 14.12 1.20 14.25
C ASN A 334 12.81 1.92 13.87
N ILE A 335 11.71 1.61 14.56
CA ILE A 335 10.44 2.36 14.39
C ILE A 335 10.63 3.82 14.81
N LEU A 336 11.23 4.06 15.99
CA LEU A 336 11.47 5.41 16.49
C LEU A 336 12.40 6.20 15.55
N ALA A 337 13.46 5.59 15.04
CA ALA A 337 14.37 6.22 14.08
C ALA A 337 13.69 6.61 12.77
N CYS A 338 12.68 5.86 12.32
CA CYS A 338 11.91 6.17 11.12
C CYS A 338 10.77 7.17 11.36
N THR A 339 10.45 7.49 12.62
CA THR A 339 9.26 8.28 12.99
C THR A 339 9.64 9.39 13.97
N LEU A 340 9.33 9.22 15.26
CA LEU A 340 9.42 10.24 16.32
C LEU A 340 10.84 10.76 16.56
N LEU A 341 11.86 9.91 16.44
CA LEU A 341 13.27 10.26 16.69
C LEU A 341 14.07 10.45 15.39
N SER A 342 13.39 10.64 14.26
CA SER A 342 14.03 10.85 12.95
C SER A 342 15.00 12.04 12.91
N ASN A 343 14.78 13.08 13.71
CA ASN A 343 15.69 14.23 13.81
C ASN A 343 16.88 14.00 14.76
N HIS A 344 16.87 12.93 15.56
CA HIS A 344 17.85 12.66 16.62
C HIS A 344 18.47 11.25 16.52
N THR A 345 18.53 10.71 15.31
CA THR A 345 19.05 9.36 15.00
C THR A 345 20.49 9.16 15.45
N PHE A 346 21.33 10.20 15.39
CA PHE A 346 22.71 10.13 15.87
C PHE A 346 22.78 9.92 17.39
N LEU A 347 21.98 10.65 18.16
CA LEU A 347 21.88 10.50 19.62
C LEU A 347 21.33 9.11 19.99
N LEU A 348 20.35 8.63 19.23
CA LEU A 348 19.80 7.27 19.42
C LEU A 348 20.88 6.19 19.22
N ASN A 349 21.70 6.30 18.17
CA ASN A 349 22.82 5.39 17.97
C ASN A 349 23.84 5.46 19.12
N LEU A 350 24.21 6.67 19.55
CA LEU A 350 25.16 6.85 20.64
C LEU A 350 24.63 6.26 21.96
N PHE A 351 23.34 6.41 22.22
CA PHE A 351 22.66 5.82 23.38
C PHE A 351 22.67 4.29 23.34
N LEU A 352 22.36 3.67 22.19
CA LEU A 352 22.41 2.22 22.06
C LEU A 352 23.85 1.68 22.20
N ILE A 353 24.84 2.40 21.66
CA ILE A 353 26.25 2.07 21.80
C ILE A 353 26.69 2.17 23.26
N SER A 354 26.35 3.25 23.96
CA SER A 354 26.78 3.47 25.34
C SER A 354 26.25 2.39 26.29
N ILE A 355 24.98 1.99 26.15
CA ILE A 355 24.40 0.87 26.90
C ILE A 355 25.14 -0.43 26.58
N SER A 356 25.38 -0.71 25.30
CA SER A 356 26.08 -1.92 24.88
C SER A 356 27.50 -1.98 25.48
N THR A 357 28.23 -0.87 25.45
CA THR A 357 29.58 -0.79 26.02
C THR A 357 29.57 -0.87 27.55
N GLY A 358 28.57 -0.29 28.21
CA GLY A 358 28.40 -0.39 29.65
C GLY A 358 28.16 -1.84 30.10
N LEU A 359 27.32 -2.59 29.39
CA LEU A 359 27.09 -4.02 29.62
C LEU A 359 28.37 -4.86 29.44
N ILE A 360 29.16 -4.57 28.41
CA ILE A 360 30.44 -5.24 28.17
C ILE A 360 31.44 -4.92 29.30
N TYR A 361 31.55 -3.64 29.68
CA TYR A 361 32.51 -3.18 30.69
C TYR A 361 32.20 -3.74 32.08
N THR A 362 30.94 -3.66 32.51
CA THR A 362 30.48 -4.19 33.81
C THR A 362 30.70 -5.69 33.94
N SER A 363 30.49 -6.46 32.87
CA SER A 363 30.78 -7.89 32.86
C SER A 363 32.28 -8.20 32.75
N SER A 364 33.07 -7.33 32.13
CA SER A 364 34.53 -7.48 32.10
C SER A 364 35.16 -7.21 33.46
N SER A 365 34.55 -6.33 34.27
CA SER A 365 34.96 -6.07 35.66
C SER A 365 34.55 -7.18 36.64
N SER A 366 33.59 -8.04 36.29
CA SER A 366 33.20 -9.19 37.12
C SER A 366 34.05 -10.45 36.90
N ASN A 367 34.99 -10.42 35.95
CA ASN A 367 35.94 -11.51 35.73
C ASN A 367 37.28 -11.22 36.44
N SER A 368 37.25 -11.28 37.78
CA SER A 368 38.42 -11.68 38.58
C SER A 368 38.49 -13.21 38.55
N PRO A 369 39.68 -13.84 38.44
CA PRO A 369 39.80 -15.27 38.21
C PRO A 369 39.51 -16.04 39.51
N ASN A 370 38.29 -16.56 39.67
CA ASN A 370 38.00 -17.65 40.61
C ASN A 370 36.79 -18.47 40.14
N SER A 371 37.12 -19.58 39.44
CA SER A 371 36.52 -20.95 39.39
C SER A 371 35.04 -21.23 39.76
N PRO A 372 34.37 -22.29 39.23
CA PRO A 372 34.96 -23.51 38.67
C PRO A 372 34.40 -23.92 37.28
N VAL A 373 35.31 -24.21 36.34
CA VAL A 373 34.95 -24.93 35.12
C VAL A 373 34.81 -26.41 35.46
N ASP A 374 33.58 -26.90 35.37
CA ASP A 374 33.24 -28.32 35.38
C ASP A 374 34.07 -29.08 34.33
N LYS A 375 35.08 -29.78 34.83
CA LYS A 375 35.82 -30.82 34.12
C LYS A 375 34.89 -32.03 33.93
N LYS A 376 34.09 -32.02 32.87
CA LYS A 376 33.63 -33.25 32.20
C LYS A 376 34.29 -33.39 30.83
N LYS A 377 35.59 -33.59 30.84
CA LYS A 377 36.29 -34.37 29.80
C LYS A 377 36.93 -35.58 30.48
N LYS A 378 36.35 -36.75 30.22
CA LYS A 378 36.94 -38.06 30.51
C LYS A 378 38.39 -38.06 30.03
N ARG A 379 39.34 -38.03 30.95
CA ARG A 379 40.68 -38.58 30.74
C ARG A 379 40.49 -40.08 30.50
N ARG A 380 40.64 -40.55 29.26
CA ARG A 380 41.03 -41.94 29.02
C ARG A 380 42.52 -42.01 29.30
N LYS A 381 42.86 -42.76 30.34
CA LYS A 381 44.20 -43.15 30.74
C LYS A 381 44.71 -44.13 29.66
N TRP A 382 45.87 -43.86 29.07
CA TRP A 382 46.60 -44.86 28.31
C TRP A 382 47.88 -45.12 29.10
N ASP A 383 47.87 -46.23 29.84
CA ASP A 383 49.07 -46.79 30.45
C ASP A 383 49.94 -47.33 29.30
N LYS A 384 51.23 -47.04 29.36
CA LYS A 384 52.24 -47.73 28.55
C LYS A 384 52.37 -49.15 29.07
N ASP A 385 52.74 -50.06 28.16
CA ASP A 385 53.29 -51.41 28.37
C ASP A 385 52.39 -52.52 27.80
N SER A 386 52.63 -52.89 26.54
CA SER A 386 52.79 -54.28 26.07
C SER A 386 52.89 -54.29 24.54
N ASP A 387 53.92 -54.96 24.05
CA ASP A 387 54.21 -55.21 22.64
C ASP A 387 53.15 -56.14 22.05
N ASP A 388 52.39 -55.67 21.04
CA ASP A 388 51.76 -56.47 19.98
C ASP A 388 51.01 -55.53 18.98
N ASP A 389 51.75 -54.59 18.38
CA ASP A 389 51.20 -53.48 17.58
C ASP A 389 51.26 -53.70 16.05
N ALA A 390 51.35 -54.95 15.56
CA ALA A 390 51.43 -55.22 14.11
C ALA A 390 50.07 -55.53 13.44
N ASN A 391 49.07 -55.98 14.20
CA ASN A 391 47.74 -56.34 13.64
C ASN A 391 46.63 -55.30 13.94
N LEU A 392 46.91 -54.30 14.79
CA LEU A 392 45.94 -53.25 15.12
C LEU A 392 45.99 -52.10 14.10
N GLU A 393 47.16 -51.79 13.53
CA GLU A 393 47.31 -50.75 12.50
C GLU A 393 46.58 -51.11 11.21
N GLU A 394 46.62 -52.38 10.78
CA GLU A 394 45.98 -52.80 9.52
C GLU A 394 44.44 -52.85 9.64
N LEU A 395 43.91 -53.23 10.81
CA LEU A 395 42.49 -53.13 11.14
C LEU A 395 42.03 -51.67 11.29
N LEU A 396 42.84 -50.80 11.89
CA LEU A 396 42.55 -49.36 12.00
C LEU A 396 42.65 -48.63 10.66
N ILE A 397 43.49 -49.09 9.73
CA ILE A 397 43.57 -48.54 8.36
C ILE A 397 42.36 -48.98 7.53
N LYS A 398 41.91 -50.24 7.66
CA LYS A 398 40.71 -50.73 6.97
C LYS A 398 39.43 -50.07 7.50
N GLU A 399 39.31 -49.88 8.81
CA GLU A 399 38.19 -49.19 9.43
C GLU A 399 38.22 -47.67 9.18
N LYS A 400 39.40 -47.07 8.96
CA LYS A 400 39.56 -45.67 8.48
C LYS A 400 39.32 -45.50 6.98
N LEU A 401 39.55 -46.51 6.14
CA LEU A 401 39.32 -46.41 4.70
C LEU A 401 37.85 -46.66 4.35
N ASP A 402 37.16 -47.55 5.08
CA ASP A 402 35.77 -47.91 4.81
C ASP A 402 34.75 -46.96 5.50
N ASN A 403 35.15 -46.18 6.53
CA ASN A 403 34.28 -45.17 7.18
C ASN A 403 34.60 -43.71 6.82
N VAL A 404 35.44 -43.45 5.82
CA VAL A 404 35.56 -42.10 5.20
C VAL A 404 34.44 -41.91 4.15
N ASP A 405 33.28 -42.46 4.47
CA ASP A 405 32.02 -42.24 3.75
C ASP A 405 31.50 -40.85 4.10
N GLU A 406 31.65 -39.93 3.13
CA GLU A 406 30.83 -38.76 2.82
C GLU A 406 30.52 -37.73 3.95
N LYS A 407 30.16 -38.13 5.17
CA LYS A 407 29.64 -37.33 6.29
C LYS A 407 30.60 -36.30 6.89
N GLU A 408 31.90 -36.56 6.99
CA GLU A 408 32.83 -35.60 7.63
C GLU A 408 33.07 -34.33 6.80
N ASN A 409 33.03 -34.42 5.46
CA ASN A 409 33.17 -33.26 4.56
C ASN A 409 31.95 -32.31 4.60
N TYR A 410 30.79 -32.76 5.11
CA TYR A 410 29.60 -31.91 5.22
C TYR A 410 29.64 -30.94 6.41
N SER A 411 30.55 -31.13 7.38
CA SER A 411 30.54 -30.43 8.67
C SER A 411 31.28 -29.08 8.71
N LYS A 412 32.12 -28.74 7.71
CA LYS A 412 33.03 -27.56 7.80
C LYS A 412 32.48 -26.22 7.29
N LEU A 413 31.29 -26.17 6.67
CA LEU A 413 30.65 -24.91 6.22
C LEU A 413 29.48 -24.53 7.14
N ASN A 414 29.79 -24.15 8.38
CA ASN A 414 28.80 -23.72 9.36
C ASN A 414 27.94 -22.55 8.82
N ARG A 415 26.63 -22.56 9.13
CA ARG A 415 25.76 -21.42 8.87
C ARG A 415 26.32 -20.22 9.64
N LYS A 416 26.71 -19.16 8.93
CA LYS A 416 27.25 -17.96 9.54
C LYS A 416 26.08 -17.09 10.03
N PRO A 417 25.90 -16.87 11.35
CA PRO A 417 24.72 -16.18 11.88
C PRO A 417 24.57 -14.75 11.38
N PHE A 418 25.69 -14.07 11.09
CA PHE A 418 25.68 -12.68 10.60
C PHE A 418 24.96 -12.51 9.26
N LEU A 419 24.98 -13.51 8.36
CA LEU A 419 24.28 -13.42 7.07
C LEU A 419 22.76 -13.48 7.26
N SER A 420 22.29 -14.28 8.21
CA SER A 420 20.87 -14.34 8.57
C SER A 420 20.43 -13.04 9.22
N ALA A 421 21.22 -12.53 10.19
CA ALA A 421 20.94 -11.24 10.84
C ALA A 421 20.86 -10.10 9.80
N TYR A 422 21.83 -10.02 8.90
CA TYR A 422 21.85 -9.03 7.82
C TYR A 422 20.56 -9.05 6.96
N ARG A 423 20.12 -10.23 6.53
CA ARG A 423 18.88 -10.37 5.74
C ARG A 423 17.63 -9.97 6.52
N SER A 424 17.50 -10.48 7.74
CA SER A 424 16.34 -10.21 8.59
C SER A 424 16.21 -8.73 8.91
N SER A 425 17.32 -8.09 9.27
CA SER A 425 17.35 -6.65 9.56
C SER A 425 16.92 -5.78 8.37
N MET A 426 17.37 -6.10 7.16
CA MET A 426 16.96 -5.36 5.96
C MET A 426 15.47 -5.52 5.66
N ILE A 427 14.91 -6.74 5.84
CA ILE A 427 13.48 -6.99 5.66
C ILE A 427 12.66 -6.18 6.67
N ILE A 428 13.07 -6.21 7.94
CA ILE A 428 12.37 -5.49 9.02
C ILE A 428 12.31 -4.00 8.73
N LEU A 429 13.44 -3.36 8.41
CA LEU A 429 13.45 -1.92 8.14
C LEU A 429 12.67 -1.55 6.89
N THR A 430 12.69 -2.41 5.86
CA THR A 430 11.86 -2.22 4.66
C THR A 430 10.38 -2.29 4.99
N CYS A 431 9.96 -3.24 5.83
CA CYS A 431 8.56 -3.35 6.27
C CYS A 431 8.14 -2.14 7.11
N ILE A 432 8.99 -1.70 8.05
CA ILE A 432 8.75 -0.50 8.86
C ILE A 432 8.56 0.72 7.96
N ALA A 433 9.46 0.94 6.99
CA ALA A 433 9.38 2.09 6.09
C ALA A 433 8.15 2.06 5.18
N ILE A 434 7.77 0.88 4.65
CA ILE A 434 6.56 0.73 3.83
C ILE A 434 5.30 0.99 4.64
N LEU A 435 5.20 0.43 5.85
CA LEU A 435 4.02 0.60 6.69
C LEU A 435 3.95 2.02 7.26
N ALA A 436 5.08 2.65 7.55
CA ALA A 436 5.11 3.98 8.15
C ALA A 436 4.84 5.12 7.16
N VAL A 437 5.05 4.91 5.84
CA VAL A 437 5.02 6.00 4.84
C VAL A 437 3.67 6.73 4.74
N ASP A 438 2.58 6.04 5.06
CA ASP A 438 1.23 6.57 5.02
C ASP A 438 0.88 7.38 6.28
N PHE A 439 1.66 7.25 7.36
CA PHE A 439 1.39 7.93 8.61
C PHE A 439 2.01 9.34 8.65
N PRO A 440 1.32 10.35 9.20
CA PRO A 440 1.83 11.72 9.32
C PRO A 440 3.14 11.84 10.12
N VAL A 441 3.40 10.89 11.02
CA VAL A 441 4.60 10.85 11.87
C VAL A 441 5.87 10.45 11.09
N PHE A 442 5.73 9.90 9.88
CA PHE A 442 6.85 9.56 9.03
C PHE A 442 7.34 10.79 8.26
N PRO A 443 8.61 11.22 8.43
CA PRO A 443 9.12 12.42 7.78
C PRO A 443 9.03 12.33 6.25
N ARG A 444 8.46 13.36 5.61
CA ARG A 444 8.31 13.37 4.14
C ARG A 444 9.64 13.40 3.39
N ARG A 445 10.72 13.93 3.98
CA ARG A 445 12.10 13.82 3.45
C ARG A 445 12.60 12.37 3.30
N PHE A 446 11.98 11.42 3.99
CA PHE A 446 12.25 9.98 3.87
C PHE A 446 11.38 9.30 2.81
N ALA A 447 10.31 9.95 2.34
CA ALA A 447 9.41 9.43 1.31
C ALA A 447 10.01 9.48 -0.11
N LYS A 448 9.35 8.83 -1.06
CA LYS A 448 9.83 8.65 -2.44
C LYS A 448 10.05 10.00 -3.15
N VAL A 449 11.19 10.15 -3.83
CA VAL A 449 11.52 11.31 -4.68
C VAL A 449 11.35 10.99 -6.16
N GLU A 450 10.75 11.89 -6.93
CA GLU A 450 10.31 11.65 -8.32
C GLU A 450 11.44 11.70 -9.35
N THR A 451 12.29 12.73 -9.32
CA THR A 451 13.29 12.98 -10.37
C THR A 451 14.70 12.60 -9.90
N PHE A 452 15.31 13.42 -9.03
CA PHE A 452 16.68 13.24 -8.54
C PHE A 452 16.74 13.48 -7.03
N GLY A 453 17.44 12.60 -6.30
CA GLY A 453 17.55 12.72 -4.84
C GLY A 453 17.73 11.40 -4.10
N THR A 454 18.08 11.51 -2.82
CA THR A 454 18.29 10.40 -1.90
C THR A 454 17.25 10.43 -0.80
N SER A 455 16.25 9.54 -0.85
CA SER A 455 15.29 9.37 0.25
C SER A 455 15.49 8.02 0.92
N LEU A 456 15.09 7.90 2.19
CA LEU A 456 15.14 6.61 2.91
C LEU A 456 14.32 5.53 2.20
N VAL A 457 13.11 5.80 1.69
CA VAL A 457 12.29 4.80 0.99
C VAL A 457 12.93 4.37 -0.34
N LYS A 458 13.41 5.32 -1.16
CA LYS A 458 14.15 5.03 -2.40
C LYS A 458 15.44 4.27 -2.10
N PHE A 459 16.19 4.67 -1.07
CA PHE A 459 17.40 4.01 -0.62
C PHE A 459 17.10 2.61 -0.10
N LEU A 460 16.08 2.41 0.72
CA LEU A 460 15.71 1.10 1.25
C LEU A 460 15.19 0.18 0.16
N TYR A 461 14.41 0.67 -0.79
CA TYR A 461 13.98 -0.12 -1.94
C TYR A 461 15.19 -0.58 -2.76
N ILE A 462 16.06 0.35 -3.15
CA ILE A 462 17.26 0.06 -3.94
C ILE A 462 18.24 -0.84 -3.16
N SER A 463 18.51 -0.51 -1.90
CA SER A 463 19.42 -1.23 -1.01
C SER A 463 18.87 -2.59 -0.64
N PHE A 464 17.57 -2.76 -0.43
CA PHE A 464 16.94 -4.06 -0.21
C PHE A 464 17.24 -4.99 -1.38
N PHE A 465 17.00 -4.55 -2.61
CA PHE A 465 17.29 -5.36 -3.80
C PHE A 465 18.79 -5.61 -4.00
N ARG A 466 19.64 -4.59 -3.85
CA ARG A 466 21.10 -4.74 -3.95
C ARG A 466 21.66 -5.69 -2.88
N SER A 467 21.23 -5.53 -1.63
CA SER A 467 21.60 -6.40 -0.49
C SER A 467 21.07 -7.81 -0.65
N PHE A 468 19.86 -7.98 -1.18
CA PHE A 468 19.30 -9.29 -1.47
C PHE A 468 20.11 -10.02 -2.56
N VAL A 469 20.43 -9.32 -3.65
CA VAL A 469 21.28 -9.82 -4.74
C VAL A 469 22.68 -10.15 -4.23
N PHE A 470 23.29 -9.25 -3.45
CA PHE A 470 24.62 -9.44 -2.84
C PHE A 470 24.64 -10.65 -1.90
N SER A 471 23.70 -10.73 -0.96
CA SER A 471 23.63 -11.86 -0.03
C SER A 471 23.32 -13.19 -0.74
N SER A 472 22.55 -13.16 -1.82
CA SER A 472 22.30 -14.34 -2.67
C SER A 472 23.55 -14.76 -3.44
N GLY A 473 24.37 -13.81 -3.90
CA GLY A 473 25.67 -14.08 -4.51
C GLY A 473 26.63 -14.78 -3.56
N ILE A 474 26.75 -14.29 -2.30
CA ILE A 474 27.59 -14.94 -1.27
C ILE A 474 27.17 -16.40 -1.06
N VAL A 475 25.87 -16.65 -0.87
CA VAL A 475 25.36 -18.02 -0.63
C VAL A 475 25.55 -18.91 -1.86
N SER A 476 25.53 -18.34 -3.06
CA SER A 476 25.77 -19.05 -4.33
C SER A 476 27.21 -19.53 -4.51
N ALA A 477 28.16 -19.11 -3.66
CA ALA A 477 29.50 -19.69 -3.61
C ALA A 477 29.53 -21.09 -2.94
N ARG A 478 28.55 -21.43 -2.10
CA ARG A 478 28.52 -22.70 -1.34
C ARG A 478 28.62 -23.97 -2.18
N PRO A 479 27.90 -24.12 -3.32
CA PRO A 479 28.00 -25.32 -4.14
C PRO A 479 29.41 -25.54 -4.70
N PHE A 480 30.17 -24.47 -4.96
CA PHE A 480 31.55 -24.52 -5.44
C PHE A 480 32.53 -24.89 -4.34
N LEU A 481 32.28 -24.41 -3.11
CA LEU A 481 33.07 -24.74 -1.94
C LEU A 481 32.85 -26.19 -1.48
N LYS A 482 31.63 -26.72 -1.64
CA LYS A 482 31.28 -28.09 -1.25
C LYS A 482 31.81 -29.16 -2.20
N ARG A 483 31.83 -28.89 -3.51
CA ARG A 483 32.34 -29.81 -4.53
C ARG A 483 33.11 -29.01 -5.59
N PRO A 484 34.45 -29.03 -5.58
CA PRO A 484 35.28 -28.34 -6.58
C PRO A 484 34.92 -28.73 -8.03
N GLU A 485 34.46 -29.96 -8.23
CA GLU A 485 33.95 -30.51 -9.50
C GLU A 485 32.82 -29.70 -10.13
N ASN A 486 32.01 -29.00 -9.31
CA ASN A 486 30.95 -28.14 -9.81
C ASN A 486 31.46 -26.98 -10.67
N ARG A 487 32.76 -26.64 -10.57
CA ARG A 487 33.43 -25.64 -11.42
C ARG A 487 33.59 -26.12 -12.88
N PHE A 488 33.65 -27.43 -13.12
CA PHE A 488 33.98 -28.02 -14.43
C PHE A 488 32.83 -28.76 -15.11
N LYS A 489 31.64 -28.76 -14.51
CA LYS A 489 30.44 -29.36 -15.08
C LYS A 489 30.09 -28.75 -16.47
N PRO A 490 29.48 -29.54 -17.39
CA PRO A 490 29.19 -29.10 -18.75
C PRO A 490 28.18 -27.95 -18.80
N PHE A 491 28.47 -26.96 -19.64
CA PHE A 491 27.72 -25.70 -19.75
C PHE A 491 26.22 -25.90 -20.02
N LYS A 492 25.86 -26.78 -20.98
CA LYS A 492 24.46 -27.01 -21.38
C LYS A 492 23.60 -27.54 -20.22
N GLY A 493 24.12 -28.49 -19.45
CA GLY A 493 23.40 -29.07 -18.31
C GLY A 493 23.20 -28.08 -17.16
N GLN A 494 24.19 -27.22 -16.92
CA GLN A 494 24.08 -26.14 -15.93
C GLN A 494 23.08 -25.07 -16.36
N LEU A 495 23.12 -24.67 -17.63
CA LEU A 495 22.19 -23.66 -18.16
C LEU A 495 20.75 -24.14 -18.02
N PHE A 496 20.46 -25.40 -18.37
CA PHE A 496 19.14 -25.99 -18.18
C PHE A 496 18.71 -26.01 -16.71
N GLN A 497 19.62 -26.37 -15.79
CA GLN A 497 19.34 -26.34 -14.36
C GLN A 497 19.05 -24.91 -13.85
N SER A 498 19.79 -23.92 -14.33
CA SER A 498 19.57 -22.51 -13.98
C SER A 498 18.24 -21.98 -14.52
N VAL A 499 17.88 -22.30 -15.76
CA VAL A 499 16.56 -21.94 -16.33
C VAL A 499 15.43 -22.56 -15.51
N LYS A 500 15.55 -23.84 -15.13
CA LYS A 500 14.55 -24.52 -14.28
C LYS A 500 14.42 -23.87 -12.89
N GLN A 501 15.53 -23.44 -12.28
CA GLN A 501 15.52 -22.74 -10.99
C GLN A 501 14.94 -21.33 -11.08
N SER A 502 15.10 -20.67 -12.22
CA SER A 502 14.56 -19.33 -12.48
C SER A 502 13.06 -19.31 -12.79
N LEU A 503 12.50 -20.42 -13.29
CA LEU A 503 11.13 -20.49 -13.78
C LEU A 503 10.06 -20.06 -12.76
N PRO A 504 10.09 -20.48 -11.48
CA PRO A 504 9.08 -20.06 -10.50
C PRO A 504 9.07 -18.55 -10.24
N ILE A 505 10.26 -17.92 -10.24
CA ILE A 505 10.39 -16.47 -10.02
C ILE A 505 9.90 -15.71 -11.26
N LEU A 506 10.21 -16.19 -12.47
CA LEU A 506 9.71 -15.63 -13.71
C LEU A 506 8.18 -15.74 -13.81
N LEU A 507 7.61 -16.88 -13.40
CA LEU A 507 6.15 -17.07 -13.34
C LEU A 507 5.48 -16.09 -12.37
N LEU A 508 6.06 -15.86 -11.18
CA LEU A 508 5.60 -14.82 -10.26
C LEU A 508 5.68 -13.41 -10.90
N GLY A 509 6.72 -13.16 -11.70
CA GLY A 509 6.83 -11.95 -12.51
C GLY A 509 5.68 -11.78 -13.49
N PHE A 510 5.29 -12.85 -14.21
CA PHE A 510 4.14 -12.83 -15.12
C PHE A 510 2.80 -12.68 -14.41
N ILE A 511 2.59 -13.39 -13.29
CA ILE A 511 1.37 -13.28 -12.48
C ILE A 511 1.19 -11.84 -12.00
N ARG A 512 2.27 -11.23 -11.46
CA ARG A 512 2.23 -9.83 -11.03
C ARG A 512 1.91 -8.87 -12.19
N LEU A 513 2.48 -9.12 -13.36
CA LEU A 513 2.21 -8.33 -14.56
C LEU A 513 0.72 -8.37 -14.94
N ILE A 514 0.07 -9.52 -14.80
CA ILE A 514 -1.36 -9.70 -15.09
C ILE A 514 -2.23 -9.03 -14.01
N MET A 515 -1.84 -9.15 -12.74
CA MET A 515 -2.63 -8.65 -11.61
C MET A 515 -2.58 -7.12 -11.43
N VAL A 516 -1.45 -6.48 -11.75
CA VAL A 516 -1.26 -5.04 -11.52
C VAL A 516 -1.41 -4.28 -12.83
N LYS A 517 -2.58 -3.67 -13.05
CA LYS A 517 -2.74 -2.66 -14.09
C LYS A 517 -1.99 -1.40 -13.66
N ALA A 518 -0.80 -1.23 -14.24
CA ALA A 518 0.01 -0.02 -14.29
C ALA A 518 0.54 0.53 -12.96
N GLU A 519 1.81 0.21 -12.64
CA GLU A 519 2.77 1.19 -12.14
C GLU A 519 4.23 0.69 -12.23
N TYR A 520 5.12 1.59 -12.70
CA TYR A 520 6.58 1.49 -12.89
C TYR A 520 7.15 0.29 -13.67
N GLY A 521 7.68 0.56 -14.87
CA GLY A 521 8.06 -0.47 -15.85
C GLY A 521 6.79 -1.13 -16.36
N LYS A 522 6.20 -0.59 -17.43
CA LYS A 522 4.86 -0.95 -17.91
C LYS A 522 4.69 -2.49 -18.03
N HIS A 523 5.79 -3.20 -18.27
CA HIS A 523 5.83 -4.67 -18.30
C HIS A 523 6.96 -5.35 -17.51
N TRP A 524 8.04 -4.66 -17.11
CA TRP A 524 9.22 -5.25 -16.47
C TRP A 524 9.28 -4.99 -14.97
N ASN A 525 8.89 -5.98 -14.18
CA ASN A 525 9.05 -5.98 -12.72
C ASN A 525 10.37 -6.64 -12.26
N PHE A 526 10.76 -6.40 -11.01
CA PHE A 526 12.01 -6.91 -10.43
C PHE A 526 12.12 -8.44 -10.38
N PHE A 527 11.00 -9.19 -10.44
CA PHE A 527 11.07 -10.65 -10.51
C PHE A 527 11.71 -11.13 -11.81
N PHE A 528 11.57 -10.38 -12.93
CA PHE A 528 12.31 -10.68 -14.16
C PHE A 528 13.82 -10.50 -13.96
N THR A 529 14.25 -9.44 -13.28
CA THR A 529 15.67 -9.21 -12.94
C THR A 529 16.24 -10.35 -12.10
N LEU A 530 15.52 -10.81 -11.07
CA LEU A 530 15.95 -11.96 -10.25
C LEU A 530 15.92 -13.28 -11.01
N GLY A 531 14.91 -13.50 -11.86
CA GLY A 531 14.79 -14.71 -12.65
C GLY A 531 15.88 -14.85 -13.71
N LEU A 532 16.33 -13.74 -14.30
CA LEU A 532 17.38 -13.77 -15.33
C LEU A 532 18.79 -13.91 -14.73
N LEU A 533 19.00 -13.48 -13.48
CA LEU A 533 20.31 -13.46 -12.85
C LEU A 533 21.04 -14.83 -12.86
N PRO A 534 20.42 -15.96 -12.46
CA PRO A 534 21.09 -17.27 -12.48
C PRO A 534 21.51 -17.74 -13.88
N ILE A 535 20.77 -17.33 -14.91
CA ILE A 535 21.04 -17.67 -16.31
C ILE A 535 22.31 -16.95 -16.76
N PHE A 536 22.37 -15.63 -16.57
CA PHE A 536 23.54 -14.82 -16.94
C PHE A 536 24.78 -15.13 -16.10
N VAL A 537 24.62 -15.43 -14.81
CA VAL A 537 25.73 -15.91 -13.99
C VAL A 537 26.31 -17.19 -14.57
N THR A 538 25.47 -18.11 -15.07
CA THR A 538 25.93 -19.35 -15.71
C THR A 538 26.62 -19.10 -17.05
N ILE A 539 26.22 -18.07 -17.79
CA ILE A 539 26.95 -17.58 -18.98
C ILE A 539 28.33 -17.07 -18.56
N CYS A 540 28.41 -16.22 -17.54
CA CYS A 540 29.69 -15.73 -17.00
C CYS A 540 30.58 -16.86 -16.47
N ARG A 541 30.02 -18.00 -16.04
CA ARG A 541 30.81 -19.20 -15.66
C ARG A 541 31.60 -19.79 -16.81
N ALA A 542 31.15 -19.64 -18.06
CA ALA A 542 31.92 -20.12 -19.21
C ALA A 542 33.30 -19.42 -19.28
N ILE A 543 33.32 -18.13 -18.90
CA ILE A 543 34.50 -17.28 -18.85
C ILE A 543 35.31 -17.51 -17.55
N GLN A 544 34.67 -17.95 -16.47
CA GLN A 544 35.31 -18.24 -15.18
C GLN A 544 36.48 -19.24 -15.27
N LYS A 545 36.47 -20.11 -16.28
CA LYS A 545 37.59 -21.05 -16.51
C LYS A 545 38.94 -20.34 -16.67
N TYR A 546 38.91 -19.10 -17.13
CA TYR A 546 40.09 -18.32 -17.45
C TYR A 546 40.33 -17.17 -16.46
N VAL A 547 39.27 -16.65 -15.83
CA VAL A 547 39.35 -15.42 -15.03
C VAL A 547 38.43 -15.46 -13.79
N ARG A 548 38.81 -14.78 -12.70
CA ARG A 548 37.98 -14.66 -11.48
C ARG A 548 36.66 -13.91 -11.75
N PHE A 549 35.63 -14.24 -10.97
CA PHE A 549 34.31 -13.60 -11.10
C PHE A 549 34.33 -12.10 -10.81
N SER A 550 35.18 -11.63 -9.89
CA SER A 550 35.39 -10.22 -9.60
C SER A 550 35.95 -9.44 -10.79
N ILE A 551 36.85 -10.06 -11.57
CA ILE A 551 37.42 -9.44 -12.77
C ILE A 551 36.38 -9.43 -13.90
N VAL A 552 35.61 -10.50 -14.07
CA VAL A 552 34.49 -10.54 -15.03
C VAL A 552 33.44 -9.47 -14.67
N GLY A 553 33.10 -9.34 -13.38
CA GLY A 553 32.20 -8.30 -12.88
C GLY A 553 32.76 -6.89 -13.11
N LEU A 554 34.05 -6.67 -12.85
CA LEU A 554 34.72 -5.40 -13.11
C LEU A 554 34.69 -5.04 -14.62
N GLY A 555 34.95 -6.01 -15.49
CA GLY A 555 34.85 -5.83 -16.94
C GLY A 555 33.46 -5.41 -17.38
N ILE A 556 32.42 -6.09 -16.88
CA ILE A 556 31.01 -5.72 -17.15
C ILE A 556 30.71 -4.31 -16.62
N ALA A 557 31.20 -3.97 -15.41
CA ALA A 557 31.01 -2.64 -14.82
C ALA A 557 31.66 -1.53 -15.67
N ILE A 558 32.90 -1.73 -16.11
CA ILE A 558 33.63 -0.77 -16.95
C ILE A 558 32.94 -0.62 -18.30
N LEU A 559 32.59 -1.72 -18.97
CA LEU A 559 31.88 -1.67 -20.25
C LEU A 559 30.53 -0.96 -20.11
N TYR A 560 29.79 -1.22 -19.04
CA TYR A 560 28.53 -0.57 -18.77
C TYR A 560 28.69 0.93 -18.47
N GLN A 561 29.72 1.31 -17.69
CA GLN A 561 30.05 2.71 -17.44
C GLN A 561 30.46 3.45 -18.73
N ILE A 562 31.24 2.80 -19.59
CA ILE A 562 31.61 3.34 -20.91
C ILE A 562 30.35 3.54 -21.76
N ALA A 563 29.44 2.57 -21.78
CA ALA A 563 28.17 2.70 -22.50
C ALA A 563 27.33 3.88 -21.98
N LEU A 564 27.25 4.06 -20.66
CA LEU A 564 26.57 5.19 -20.03
C LEU A 564 27.19 6.54 -20.39
N SER A 565 28.51 6.66 -20.30
CA SER A 565 29.21 7.95 -20.43
C SER A 565 29.52 8.36 -21.87
N PHE A 566 29.80 7.41 -22.77
CA PHE A 566 30.30 7.73 -24.13
C PHE A 566 29.31 7.41 -25.25
N TYR A 567 28.35 6.49 -25.04
CA TYR A 567 27.41 6.06 -26.07
C TYR A 567 26.00 6.62 -25.89
N GLY A 568 25.83 7.69 -25.09
CA GLY A 568 24.55 8.37 -24.87
C GLY A 568 23.48 7.52 -24.16
N LEU A 569 23.88 6.39 -23.55
CA LEU A 569 22.94 5.49 -22.87
C LEU A 569 22.36 6.16 -21.61
N GLN A 570 23.11 7.04 -20.95
CA GLN A 570 22.63 7.81 -19.81
C GLN A 570 21.46 8.73 -20.22
N ASP A 571 21.63 9.51 -21.28
CA ASP A 571 20.62 10.44 -21.80
C ASP A 571 19.39 9.66 -22.32
N TYR A 572 19.62 8.50 -22.95
CA TYR A 572 18.54 7.61 -23.35
C TYR A 572 17.73 7.09 -22.14
N ILE A 573 18.38 6.73 -21.04
CA ILE A 573 17.69 6.25 -19.83
C ILE A 573 16.93 7.38 -19.14
N HIS A 574 17.49 8.58 -19.06
CA HIS A 574 16.86 9.71 -18.37
C HIS A 574 15.78 10.42 -19.19
N ASP A 575 16.06 10.78 -20.44
CA ASP A 575 15.26 11.81 -21.13
C ASP A 575 14.36 11.25 -22.25
N SER A 576 14.56 10.00 -22.68
CA SER A 576 13.77 9.45 -23.80
C SER A 576 12.30 9.12 -23.42
N PRO A 577 11.32 9.41 -24.30
CA PRO A 577 9.90 9.17 -24.03
C PRO A 577 9.54 7.67 -23.99
N ARG A 578 8.65 7.28 -23.06
CA ARG A 578 8.24 5.89 -22.74
C ARG A 578 7.26 5.24 -23.75
N THR A 579 7.05 5.84 -24.92
CA THR A 579 5.87 5.57 -25.77
C THR A 579 6.12 4.73 -27.02
N THR A 580 7.37 4.55 -27.45
CA THR A 580 7.66 4.08 -28.83
C THR A 580 7.90 2.57 -28.98
N ASN A 581 8.39 1.84 -27.96
CA ASN A 581 8.72 0.40 -28.06
C ASN A 581 8.73 -0.31 -26.67
N LEU A 582 8.57 -1.64 -26.62
CA LEU A 582 8.59 -2.44 -25.37
C LEU A 582 9.89 -2.25 -24.56
N ILE A 583 11.03 -2.09 -25.25
CA ILE A 583 12.33 -1.82 -24.63
C ILE A 583 12.37 -0.42 -24.04
N SER A 584 11.86 0.60 -24.75
CA SER A 584 11.79 1.98 -24.25
C SER A 584 10.86 2.10 -23.03
N ALA A 585 9.73 1.39 -23.05
CA ALA A 585 8.78 1.35 -21.93
C ALA A 585 9.35 0.70 -20.65
N ASN A 586 10.45 -0.05 -20.76
CA ASN A 586 11.07 -0.81 -19.67
C ASN A 586 12.58 -0.54 -19.51
N LYS A 587 13.08 0.56 -20.10
CA LYS A 587 14.51 0.87 -20.21
C LYS A 587 15.24 0.83 -18.85
N GLU A 588 14.67 1.45 -17.82
CA GLU A 588 15.25 1.48 -16.47
C GLU A 588 15.43 0.08 -15.87
N GLY A 589 14.44 -0.80 -16.03
CA GLY A 589 14.48 -2.18 -15.52
C GLY A 589 15.46 -3.07 -16.28
N ILE A 590 15.54 -2.90 -17.60
CA ILE A 590 16.42 -3.68 -18.48
C ILE A 590 17.89 -3.28 -18.29
N PHE A 591 18.20 -1.98 -18.27
CA PHE A 591 19.60 -1.54 -18.19
C PHE A 591 20.16 -1.64 -16.76
N SER A 592 19.33 -1.51 -15.72
CA SER A 592 19.76 -1.74 -14.34
C SER A 592 20.18 -3.20 -14.06
N PHE A 593 19.75 -4.17 -14.87
CA PHE A 593 20.13 -5.57 -14.77
C PHE A 593 21.65 -5.79 -14.74
N TRP A 594 22.39 -5.07 -15.59
CA TRP A 594 23.85 -5.21 -15.69
C TRP A 594 24.55 -4.79 -14.40
N GLY A 595 24.07 -3.76 -13.72
CA GLY A 595 24.53 -3.37 -12.40
C GLY A 595 24.29 -4.46 -11.35
N TYR A 596 23.10 -5.06 -11.35
CA TYR A 596 22.79 -6.18 -10.43
C TYR A 596 23.62 -7.43 -10.71
N LEU A 597 23.88 -7.75 -11.98
CA LEU A 597 24.75 -8.85 -12.38
C LEU A 597 26.18 -8.65 -11.83
N THR A 598 26.73 -7.45 -11.98
CA THR A 598 28.04 -7.08 -11.43
C THR A 598 28.09 -7.25 -9.91
N ILE A 599 27.11 -6.71 -9.18
CA ILE A 599 27.02 -6.85 -7.71
C ILE A 599 27.00 -8.32 -7.31
N PHE A 600 26.23 -9.15 -8.02
CA PHE A 600 26.15 -10.58 -7.75
C PHE A 600 27.48 -11.30 -7.97
N LEU A 601 28.20 -10.99 -9.05
CA LEU A 601 29.50 -11.60 -9.36
C LEU A 601 30.56 -11.25 -8.32
N PHE A 602 30.62 -9.99 -7.88
CA PHE A 602 31.49 -9.58 -6.77
C PHE A 602 31.14 -10.31 -5.48
N ALA A 603 29.85 -10.37 -5.13
CA ALA A 603 29.40 -11.03 -3.92
C ALA A 603 29.68 -12.54 -3.94
N LEU A 604 29.58 -13.16 -5.11
CA LEU A 604 29.93 -14.56 -5.32
C LEU A 604 31.43 -14.81 -5.13
N ASP A 605 32.30 -13.93 -5.62
CA ASP A 605 33.74 -14.03 -5.38
C ASP A 605 34.06 -13.83 -3.88
N ILE A 606 33.49 -12.80 -3.24
CA ILE A 606 33.60 -12.54 -1.81
C ILE A 606 33.14 -13.75 -0.98
N GLY A 607 32.07 -14.42 -1.41
CA GLY A 607 31.56 -15.64 -0.76
C GLY A 607 32.59 -16.78 -0.69
N HIS A 608 33.51 -16.87 -1.64
CA HIS A 608 34.60 -17.85 -1.61
C HIS A 608 35.61 -17.57 -0.49
N TYR A 609 35.72 -16.32 -0.03
CA TYR A 609 36.62 -15.92 1.06
C TYR A 609 35.94 -15.95 2.44
N ILE A 610 34.69 -15.52 2.51
CA ILE A 610 33.99 -15.32 3.79
C ILE A 610 33.38 -16.62 4.35
N LEU A 611 32.98 -17.55 3.48
CA LEU A 611 32.31 -18.78 3.91
C LEU A 611 33.24 -19.86 4.48
N PRO A 612 34.40 -20.18 3.89
CA PRO A 612 35.31 -21.17 4.47
C PRO A 612 36.06 -20.61 5.69
N LEU A 613 36.56 -21.51 6.55
CA LEU A 613 37.42 -21.14 7.69
C LEU A 613 38.85 -20.78 7.25
N ASP A 614 39.28 -21.30 6.10
CA ASP A 614 40.53 -20.97 5.43
C ASP A 614 40.20 -20.42 4.02
N PRO A 615 40.56 -19.15 3.71
CA PRO A 615 40.25 -18.50 2.43
C PRO A 615 40.90 -19.19 1.21
N TYR A 616 41.88 -20.07 1.42
CA TYR A 616 42.54 -20.85 0.36
C TYR A 616 42.15 -22.33 0.34
N TYR A 617 41.24 -22.76 1.23
CA TYR A 617 40.85 -24.16 1.38
C TYR A 617 40.44 -24.82 0.06
N THR A 618 39.66 -24.14 -0.79
CA THR A 618 39.20 -24.73 -2.06
C THR A 618 40.31 -24.88 -3.09
N ILE A 619 41.30 -23.99 -3.08
CA ILE A 619 42.47 -24.07 -3.97
C ILE A 619 43.40 -25.18 -3.46
N ARG A 620 43.63 -25.24 -2.14
CA ARG A 620 44.45 -26.27 -1.51
C ARG A 620 43.82 -27.67 -1.60
N SER A 621 42.51 -27.82 -1.39
CA SER A 621 41.82 -29.10 -1.58
C SER A 621 41.75 -29.54 -3.04
N ALA A 622 41.65 -28.61 -4.00
CA ALA A 622 41.77 -28.96 -5.42
C ALA A 622 43.19 -29.43 -5.81
N LEU A 623 44.22 -28.92 -5.11
CA LEU A 623 45.60 -29.36 -5.23
C LEU A 623 45.86 -30.70 -4.54
N GLU A 624 45.34 -30.90 -3.33
CA GLU A 624 45.49 -32.12 -2.52
C GLU A 624 44.73 -33.31 -3.11
N LEU A 625 43.59 -33.09 -3.78
CA LEU A 625 42.79 -34.14 -4.41
C LEU A 625 43.33 -34.61 -5.78
N GLY A 626 44.52 -34.17 -6.22
CA GLY A 626 45.15 -34.67 -7.45
C GLY A 626 44.31 -34.45 -8.71
N PHE A 627 43.47 -33.40 -8.74
CA PHE A 627 42.47 -33.20 -9.79
C PHE A 627 43.09 -32.96 -11.17
N PHE A 628 44.28 -32.36 -11.20
CA PHE A 628 45.06 -32.19 -12.43
C PHE A 628 45.60 -33.54 -12.94
N SER A 629 46.07 -34.43 -12.07
CA SER A 629 46.58 -35.75 -12.44
C SER A 629 45.53 -36.58 -13.19
N ASN A 630 44.27 -36.58 -12.73
CA ASN A 630 43.19 -37.34 -13.37
C ASN A 630 42.64 -36.69 -14.66
N TYR A 631 42.69 -35.36 -14.78
CA TYR A 631 42.27 -34.66 -16.00
C TYR A 631 43.30 -34.79 -17.13
N TRP A 632 44.60 -34.77 -16.81
CA TRP A 632 45.69 -34.92 -17.78
C TRP A 632 45.98 -36.37 -18.17
N LYS A 633 45.79 -37.34 -17.25
CA LYS A 633 45.76 -38.78 -17.59
C LYS A 633 44.72 -39.12 -18.66
N LYS A 634 43.59 -38.40 -18.68
CA LYS A 634 42.54 -38.58 -19.70
C LYS A 634 42.89 -37.99 -21.07
N LYS A 635 44.01 -37.26 -21.18
CA LYS A 635 44.46 -36.54 -22.40
C LYS A 635 45.85 -36.94 -22.91
N ASN A 636 46.50 -37.98 -22.35
CA ASN A 636 47.82 -38.48 -22.78
C ASN A 636 48.92 -37.39 -22.89
N VAL A 637 48.99 -36.49 -21.90
CA VAL A 637 50.08 -35.51 -21.83
C VAL A 637 51.23 -36.06 -20.99
N LYS A 638 52.47 -35.89 -21.46
CA LYS A 638 53.68 -36.41 -20.82
C LYS A 638 53.93 -35.71 -19.48
N GLU A 639 54.38 -36.47 -18.49
CA GLU A 639 54.59 -36.05 -17.10
C GLU A 639 55.59 -34.88 -16.93
N GLU A 640 56.49 -34.70 -17.91
CA GLU A 640 57.44 -33.57 -17.96
C GLU A 640 56.77 -32.22 -18.32
N ASP A 641 55.70 -32.24 -19.11
CA ASP A 641 54.94 -31.03 -19.46
C ASP A 641 54.05 -30.57 -18.29
N GLU A 642 53.57 -31.51 -17.47
CA GLU A 642 52.79 -31.22 -16.25
C GLU A 642 53.62 -30.42 -15.23
N LYS A 643 54.91 -30.76 -15.06
CA LYS A 643 55.83 -30.04 -14.16
C LYS A 643 56.20 -28.63 -14.64
N ARG A 644 56.12 -28.36 -15.95
CA ARG A 644 56.38 -27.01 -16.53
C ARG A 644 55.16 -26.10 -16.53
N VAL A 645 53.97 -26.65 -16.77
CA VAL A 645 52.75 -25.86 -16.99
C VAL A 645 52.07 -25.47 -15.67
N VAL A 646 52.16 -26.31 -14.63
CA VAL A 646 51.54 -26.05 -13.33
C VAL A 646 52.10 -24.79 -12.65
N PRO A 647 53.42 -24.53 -12.59
CA PRO A 647 53.96 -23.28 -12.03
C PRO A 647 53.55 -22.02 -12.81
N ILE A 648 53.49 -22.11 -14.15
CA ILE A 648 53.11 -20.97 -15.02
C ILE A 648 51.64 -20.60 -14.83
N ILE A 649 50.76 -21.59 -14.66
CA ILE A 649 49.35 -21.38 -14.31
C ILE A 649 49.22 -20.84 -12.88
N MET A 650 50.09 -21.27 -11.95
CA MET A 650 50.13 -20.75 -10.58
C MET A 650 50.56 -19.28 -10.51
N ASP A 651 51.54 -18.88 -11.31
CA ASP A 651 52.00 -17.49 -11.39
C ASP A 651 50.96 -16.58 -12.06
N ALA A 652 50.22 -17.07 -13.07
CA ALA A 652 49.13 -16.32 -13.70
C ALA A 652 47.91 -16.09 -12.79
N ILE A 653 47.72 -16.95 -11.77
CA ILE A 653 46.61 -16.85 -10.80
C ILE A 653 46.97 -15.95 -9.60
N ASN A 654 48.26 -15.69 -9.35
CA ASN A 654 48.77 -15.01 -8.16
C ASN A 654 49.21 -13.55 -8.42
N PHE A 655 48.25 -12.62 -8.59
CA PHE A 655 48.59 -11.18 -8.66
C PHE A 655 49.07 -10.57 -7.32
N ASN A 656 48.96 -11.30 -6.20
CA ASN A 656 49.50 -10.86 -4.89
C ASN A 656 50.97 -11.24 -4.67
N GLY A 657 51.54 -12.13 -5.49
CA GLY A 657 52.95 -12.51 -5.40
C GLY A 657 53.90 -11.37 -5.77
N LEU A 658 53.50 -10.50 -6.71
CA LEU A 658 54.31 -9.35 -7.12
C LEU A 658 54.45 -8.32 -5.99
N ALA A 659 53.39 -8.09 -5.21
CA ALA A 659 53.42 -7.16 -4.09
C ALA A 659 54.25 -7.70 -2.91
N THR A 660 54.22 -9.00 -2.66
CA THR A 660 55.05 -9.64 -1.61
C THR A 660 56.51 -9.76 -2.04
N LEU A 661 56.79 -9.97 -3.33
CA LEU A 661 58.16 -9.97 -3.88
C LEU A 661 58.78 -8.56 -3.92
N LEU A 662 57.97 -7.53 -4.19
CA LEU A 662 58.39 -6.13 -4.11
C LEU A 662 58.62 -5.69 -2.65
N TRP A 663 57.83 -6.23 -1.71
CA TRP A 663 58.01 -5.97 -0.28
C TRP A 663 59.23 -6.72 0.30
N SER A 664 59.51 -7.95 -0.16
CA SER A 664 60.69 -8.72 0.26
C SER A 664 62.01 -8.21 -0.34
N LYS A 665 61.97 -7.38 -1.38
CA LYS A 665 63.15 -6.77 -2.04
C LYS A 665 63.47 -5.34 -1.58
N GLY A 666 62.81 -4.83 -0.54
CA GLY A 666 63.29 -3.65 0.20
C GLY A 666 63.17 -2.29 -0.50
N LEU A 667 62.31 -2.12 -1.51
CA LEU A 667 62.04 -0.79 -2.08
C LEU A 667 60.98 -0.05 -1.25
N ARG A 668 61.48 0.83 -0.36
CA ARG A 668 60.66 1.85 0.32
C ARG A 668 60.33 2.97 -0.66
N PHE A 669 59.08 3.10 -1.09
CA PHE A 669 58.58 4.38 -1.57
C PHE A 669 58.10 5.20 -0.36
N LYS A 670 58.79 6.31 -0.09
CA LYS A 670 58.28 7.39 0.75
C LYS A 670 57.06 8.01 0.05
N LEU A 671 56.05 8.33 0.85
CA LEU A 671 54.81 9.03 0.47
C LEU A 671 55.05 10.22 -0.48
#